data_AF-A0A962XD03-F1
#
_entry.id   AF-A0A962XD03-F1
#
_cell.length_a   1.000
_cell.length_b   1.000
_cell.length_c   1.000
_cell.angle_alpha   90.00
_cell.angle_beta   90.00
_cell.angle_gamma   90.00
#
_symmetry.space_group_name_H-M   'P 1'
#
loop_
_entity.id
_entity.type
_entity.pdbx_description
1 polymer ?
#
loop_
_entity_poly.entity_id
_entity_poly.type
_entity_poly.pdbx_seq_one_letter_code
_entity_poly.pdbx_strand_id
1 'polypeptide(L)'
;MSSHTSGKDAQSLCRIGTVQAHGAFLAVDQQGRCLAVSENFGEFIGTPAGDCIGREVVSLAWGRSFARVLERTRHARDGDHLHDEIALGGQVFEVLAHQSDGVNVVEIHAPGVGEAEPPARRTEAVSDRIAFIHDLQAIDDIEVCAERLLHVVAELSGFDRVMLLRFGPDGHAEVIAECLRGEMEGFFGLRFPATDLPASMREEFALNPVHLVPDIRSPAVVIVQATGTAPVDLTYSRLRTPLPAHLDYLGRLKAAASFSLSLVCNGRLWGLIACHHAIPRSMSFEVQCELEEFQSIACMRIGALAERVCLEQHRFVEAAFDDLKHRVSELNERDPCDGVFDMIRDLRSTFEADGCWMKLEGREQTSGKVPRGYAAAALLAWFRTRPDPVCACFDELPMPLRVHDDLRRWASGALYLPLMKDDFVILLRREHVETIRWAGRPPASQCIVGPPCPPRKSFAPWSETVRFRGEPWLPDLQQGARRLQADVNDLLTRAHFAGLAFTDALTGLANRVRLHQFLDESVTRARRTGSTLAVYFLDLDGFKAINDRLGHHAGDELLRIVARRLERLMRAPDLLARLGGDEFIIVQAGLGERSAADAVIRRIHWALGQGISIGDEQLTVGVSVGVALYPSDADSVDGLLRQADAAMYRDKGPLRREA
;
A
#
# COMPACT_ATOMS: atom_id res chain seq x y z
N MET A 1 2.44 2.79 -16.49
CA MET A 1 3.10 2.64 -17.80
C MET A 1 4.43 3.40 -17.77
N SER A 2 5.50 2.72 -17.37
CA SER A 2 6.88 3.23 -17.40
C SER A 2 7.83 2.06 -17.14
N SER A 3 8.03 1.18 -18.13
CA SER A 3 8.84 -0.04 -18.00
C SER A 3 9.75 -0.30 -19.21
N HIS A 4 10.11 0.73 -19.99
CA HIS A 4 10.76 0.51 -21.30
C HIS A 4 12.14 1.15 -21.49
N THR A 5 12.83 1.58 -20.42
CA THR A 5 14.19 2.16 -20.53
C THR A 5 15.30 1.41 -19.79
N SER A 6 15.02 0.45 -18.88
CA SER A 6 16.09 -0.28 -18.18
C SER A 6 16.73 -1.42 -18.99
N GLY A 7 15.99 -2.02 -19.94
CA GLY A 7 16.44 -3.24 -20.63
C GLY A 7 17.60 -3.05 -21.63
N LYS A 8 17.84 -1.84 -22.15
CA LYS A 8 18.92 -1.60 -23.13
C LYS A 8 20.30 -1.51 -22.49
N ASP A 9 20.40 -0.98 -21.28
CA ASP A 9 21.68 -0.85 -20.57
C ASP A 9 22.13 -2.21 -20.01
N ALA A 10 21.20 -3.05 -19.53
CA ALA A 10 21.50 -4.39 -19.04
C ALA A 10 22.05 -5.32 -20.14
N GLN A 11 21.48 -5.29 -21.35
CA GLN A 11 21.94 -6.10 -22.49
C GLN A 11 23.38 -5.79 -22.95
N SER A 12 23.90 -4.58 -22.66
CA SER A 12 25.28 -4.22 -22.98
C SER A 12 26.29 -4.66 -21.92
N LEU A 13 25.85 -4.93 -20.69
CA LEU A 13 26.71 -5.29 -19.55
C LEU A 13 27.14 -6.77 -19.58
N CYS A 14 26.28 -7.65 -20.06
CA CYS A 14 26.56 -9.08 -20.09
C CYS A 14 27.45 -9.49 -21.28
N ARG A 15 27.75 -8.57 -22.20
CA ARG A 15 28.47 -8.83 -23.47
C ARG A 15 29.80 -8.08 -23.58
N ILE A 16 30.47 -7.84 -22.45
CA ILE A 16 31.76 -7.11 -22.36
C ILE A 16 32.89 -7.84 -23.11
N GLY A 17 32.79 -9.17 -23.27
CA GLY A 17 33.78 -9.97 -24.00
C GLY A 17 35.11 -10.13 -23.27
N THR A 18 35.12 -9.99 -21.94
CA THR A 18 36.33 -10.23 -21.13
C THR A 18 36.00 -11.01 -19.85
N VAL A 19 36.97 -11.80 -19.39
CA VAL A 19 36.93 -12.57 -18.15
C VAL A 19 38.15 -12.26 -17.28
N GLN A 20 38.08 -12.59 -16.00
CA GLN A 20 39.16 -12.41 -15.05
C GLN A 20 40.26 -13.46 -15.25
N ALA A 21 41.52 -13.07 -15.01
CA ALA A 21 42.69 -13.91 -15.30
C ALA A 21 42.87 -15.14 -14.40
N HIS A 22 42.08 -15.27 -13.33
CA HIS A 22 42.18 -16.39 -12.37
C HIS A 22 41.49 -17.68 -12.85
N GLY A 23 40.99 -17.69 -14.08
CA GLY A 23 40.41 -18.86 -14.73
C GLY A 23 40.46 -18.73 -16.25
N ALA A 24 39.88 -19.71 -16.93
CA ALA A 24 39.79 -19.73 -18.39
C ALA A 24 38.36 -20.01 -18.85
N PHE A 25 38.00 -19.52 -20.03
CA PHE A 25 36.64 -19.54 -20.56
C PHE A 25 36.59 -20.26 -21.90
N LEU A 26 35.56 -21.08 -22.11
CA LEU A 26 35.25 -21.77 -23.36
C LEU A 26 33.75 -21.71 -23.62
N ALA A 27 33.36 -21.27 -24.82
CA ALA A 27 31.99 -21.30 -25.31
C ALA A 27 31.86 -22.27 -26.48
N VAL A 28 30.85 -23.14 -26.43
CA VAL A 28 30.62 -24.22 -27.38
C VAL A 28 29.17 -24.18 -27.87
N ASP A 29 28.96 -24.28 -29.19
CA ASP A 29 27.62 -24.38 -29.75
C ASP A 29 26.95 -25.73 -29.44
N GLN A 30 25.69 -25.88 -29.81
CA GLN A 30 24.93 -27.13 -29.61
C GLN A 30 25.49 -28.31 -30.43
N GLN A 31 26.19 -28.01 -31.52
CA GLN A 31 26.85 -28.99 -32.38
C GLN A 31 28.24 -29.41 -31.85
N GLY A 32 28.70 -28.84 -30.73
CA GLY A 32 29.98 -29.16 -30.13
C GLY A 32 31.18 -28.41 -30.72
N ARG A 33 30.97 -27.33 -31.48
CA ARG A 33 32.04 -26.49 -32.02
C ARG A 33 32.37 -25.34 -31.08
N CYS A 34 33.66 -25.04 -30.96
CA CYS A 34 34.13 -23.90 -30.19
C CYS A 34 33.76 -22.58 -30.88
N LEU A 35 32.96 -21.75 -30.21
CA LEU A 35 32.54 -20.42 -30.68
C LEU A 35 33.50 -19.33 -30.19
N ALA A 36 33.88 -19.42 -28.91
CA ALA A 36 34.72 -18.43 -28.26
C ALA A 36 35.57 -19.08 -27.17
N VAL A 37 36.71 -18.46 -26.85
CA VAL A 37 37.67 -18.96 -25.87
C VAL A 37 38.47 -17.79 -25.29
N SER A 38 38.82 -17.81 -24.00
CA SER A 38 39.68 -16.77 -23.44
C SER A 38 41.10 -16.82 -24.01
N GLU A 39 41.75 -15.67 -24.14
CA GLU A 39 43.13 -15.58 -24.65
C GLU A 39 44.13 -16.41 -23.82
N ASN A 40 43.95 -16.42 -22.49
CA ASN A 40 44.77 -17.19 -21.56
C ASN A 40 44.44 -18.70 -21.53
N PHE A 41 43.46 -19.19 -22.31
CA PHE A 41 43.04 -20.59 -22.27
C PHE A 41 44.20 -21.55 -22.58
N GLY A 42 45.11 -21.15 -23.47
CA GLY A 42 46.31 -21.93 -23.80
C GLY A 42 47.25 -22.18 -22.61
N GLU A 43 47.21 -21.35 -21.57
CA GLU A 43 48.00 -21.53 -20.35
C GLU A 43 47.49 -22.71 -19.51
N PHE A 44 46.20 -23.05 -19.62
CA PHE A 44 45.56 -24.13 -18.87
C PHE A 44 45.58 -25.47 -19.60
N ILE A 45 45.39 -25.43 -20.92
CA ILE A 45 45.19 -26.63 -21.75
C ILE A 45 46.32 -26.90 -22.77
N GLY A 46 47.28 -25.97 -22.91
CA GLY A 46 48.41 -26.10 -23.84
C GLY A 46 48.08 -25.92 -25.32
N THR A 47 46.86 -25.51 -25.69
CA THR A 47 46.47 -25.18 -27.08
C THR A 47 46.16 -23.68 -27.20
N PRO A 48 46.74 -22.94 -28.15
CA PRO A 48 46.43 -21.53 -28.35
C PRO A 48 44.94 -21.28 -28.60
N ALA A 49 44.42 -20.16 -28.09
CA ALA A 49 43.03 -19.75 -28.25
C ALA A 49 42.56 -19.77 -29.72
N GLY A 50 43.35 -19.18 -30.63
CA GLY A 50 43.01 -19.11 -32.06
C GLY A 50 42.86 -20.47 -32.74
N ASP A 51 43.59 -21.49 -32.29
CA ASP A 51 43.56 -22.84 -32.87
C ASP A 51 42.32 -23.64 -32.44
N CYS A 52 41.56 -23.15 -31.46
CA CYS A 52 40.35 -23.78 -30.95
C CYS A 52 39.10 -23.35 -31.75
N ILE A 53 39.06 -22.10 -32.20
CA ILE A 53 37.86 -21.48 -32.79
C ILE A 53 37.37 -22.23 -34.03
N GLY A 54 36.06 -22.51 -34.09
CA GLY A 54 35.37 -23.17 -35.20
C GLY A 54 35.59 -24.69 -35.29
N ARG A 55 36.53 -25.23 -34.52
CA ARG A 55 36.78 -26.67 -34.45
C ARG A 55 35.79 -27.36 -33.54
N GLU A 56 35.51 -28.62 -33.86
CA GLU A 56 34.74 -29.50 -33.00
C GLU A 56 35.57 -29.84 -31.75
N VAL A 57 35.06 -29.51 -30.56
CA VAL A 57 35.80 -29.62 -29.29
C VAL A 57 36.30 -31.03 -29.09
N VAL A 58 35.46 -32.05 -29.32
CA VAL A 58 35.85 -33.47 -29.15
C VAL A 58 36.97 -33.94 -30.09
N SER A 59 37.28 -33.18 -31.15
CA SER A 59 38.40 -33.45 -32.06
C SER A 59 39.76 -32.97 -31.51
N LEU A 60 39.74 -32.13 -30.47
CA LEU A 60 40.93 -31.61 -29.80
C LEU A 60 41.42 -32.62 -28.76
N ALA A 61 42.75 -32.66 -28.53
CA ALA A 61 43.37 -33.66 -27.66
C ALA A 61 42.80 -33.66 -26.23
N TRP A 62 42.47 -32.47 -25.71
CA TRP A 62 41.85 -32.25 -24.41
C TRP A 62 40.31 -32.28 -24.44
N GLY A 63 39.70 -32.27 -25.63
CA GLY A 63 38.26 -32.10 -25.81
C GLY A 63 37.41 -33.19 -25.17
N ARG A 64 37.94 -34.41 -25.09
CA ARG A 64 37.26 -35.54 -24.43
C ARG A 64 37.07 -35.33 -22.94
N SER A 65 37.94 -34.55 -22.28
CA SER A 65 37.80 -34.22 -20.85
C SER A 65 36.53 -33.40 -20.59
N PHE A 66 36.04 -32.65 -21.58
CA PHE A 66 34.82 -31.83 -21.48
C PHE A 66 33.56 -32.54 -21.97
N ALA A 67 33.66 -33.74 -22.56
CA ALA A 67 32.50 -34.41 -23.16
C ALA A 67 31.38 -34.67 -22.16
N ARG A 68 31.72 -35.07 -20.92
CA ARG A 68 30.74 -35.31 -19.84
C ARG A 68 29.99 -34.03 -19.48
N VAL A 69 30.71 -32.93 -19.25
CA VAL A 69 30.10 -31.69 -18.80
C VAL A 69 29.25 -31.05 -19.90
N LEU A 70 29.72 -31.06 -21.15
CA LEU A 70 28.99 -30.55 -22.32
C LEU A 70 27.71 -31.34 -22.60
N GLU A 71 27.71 -32.65 -22.35
CA GLU A 71 26.49 -33.46 -22.48
C GLU A 71 25.47 -33.11 -21.40
N ARG A 72 25.92 -32.87 -20.17
CA ARG A 72 25.03 -32.47 -19.07
C ARG A 72 24.41 -31.09 -19.30
N THR A 73 25.16 -30.12 -19.84
CA THR A 73 24.64 -28.77 -20.09
C THR A 73 23.60 -28.71 -21.21
N ARG A 74 23.60 -29.64 -22.18
CA ARG A 74 22.59 -29.67 -23.27
C ARG A 74 21.14 -29.72 -22.79
N HIS A 75 20.92 -30.26 -21.60
CA HIS A 75 19.59 -30.41 -21.00
C HIS A 75 19.36 -29.49 -19.80
N ALA A 76 20.35 -28.68 -19.43
CA ALA A 76 20.24 -27.68 -18.37
C ALA A 76 19.43 -26.47 -18.86
N ARG A 77 18.81 -25.74 -17.94
CA ARG A 77 18.23 -24.42 -18.27
C ARG A 77 19.35 -23.38 -18.25
N ASP A 78 19.09 -22.23 -18.86
CA ASP A 78 19.98 -21.08 -18.77
C ASP A 78 20.29 -20.74 -17.30
N GLY A 79 21.59 -20.62 -16.99
CA GLY A 79 22.09 -20.30 -15.66
C GLY A 79 22.14 -21.46 -14.65
N ASP A 80 21.62 -22.65 -14.95
CA ASP A 80 21.81 -23.82 -14.08
C ASP A 80 23.30 -24.24 -14.10
N HIS A 81 24.03 -23.90 -13.04
CA HIS A 81 25.46 -24.22 -12.90
C HIS A 81 25.69 -25.70 -12.60
N LEU A 82 26.44 -26.37 -13.49
CA LEU A 82 26.85 -27.75 -13.36
C LEU A 82 28.34 -27.81 -13.04
N HIS A 83 28.63 -28.36 -11.86
CA HIS A 83 29.99 -28.61 -11.42
C HIS A 83 30.53 -29.94 -11.95
N ASP A 84 31.81 -29.95 -12.33
CA ASP A 84 32.55 -31.14 -12.71
C ASP A 84 34.06 -30.99 -12.45
N GLU A 85 34.75 -32.11 -12.25
CA GLU A 85 36.22 -32.17 -12.19
C GLU A 85 36.77 -32.75 -13.50
N ILE A 86 37.77 -32.09 -14.08
CA ILE A 86 38.44 -32.58 -15.30
C ILE A 86 39.95 -32.72 -15.12
N ALA A 87 40.51 -33.74 -15.75
CA ALA A 87 41.96 -33.93 -15.83
C ALA A 87 42.50 -33.38 -17.15
N LEU A 88 43.45 -32.44 -17.08
CA LEU A 88 44.12 -31.81 -18.20
C LEU A 88 45.62 -31.78 -17.93
N GLY A 89 46.44 -32.33 -18.85
CA GLY A 89 47.91 -32.28 -18.71
C GLY A 89 48.47 -32.92 -17.43
N GLY A 90 47.72 -33.82 -16.78
CA GLY A 90 48.11 -34.44 -15.50
C GLY A 90 47.74 -33.63 -14.25
N GLN A 91 47.09 -32.47 -14.40
CA GLN A 91 46.49 -31.70 -13.32
C GLN A 91 44.97 -31.85 -13.35
N VAL A 92 44.34 -31.75 -12.17
CA VAL A 92 42.89 -31.73 -12.03
C VAL A 92 42.44 -30.27 -11.88
N PHE A 93 41.45 -29.88 -12.66
CA PHE A 93 40.84 -28.56 -12.60
C PHE A 93 39.36 -28.67 -12.26
N GLU A 94 38.90 -27.71 -11.47
CA GLU A 94 37.50 -27.50 -11.19
C GLU A 94 36.85 -26.78 -12.37
N VAL A 95 35.72 -27.31 -12.83
CA VAL A 95 34.98 -26.79 -13.97
C VAL A 95 33.55 -26.48 -13.59
N LEU A 96 33.12 -25.29 -14.00
CA LEU A 96 31.75 -24.88 -13.93
C LEU A 96 31.20 -24.70 -15.33
N ALA A 97 30.07 -25.33 -15.63
CA ALA A 97 29.44 -25.19 -16.93
C ALA A 97 27.97 -24.81 -16.79
N HIS A 98 27.47 -24.01 -17.73
CA HIS A 98 26.08 -23.58 -17.77
C HIS A 98 25.63 -23.33 -19.21
N GLN A 99 24.32 -23.24 -19.40
CA GLN A 99 23.74 -22.79 -20.67
C GLN A 99 23.52 -21.27 -20.62
N SER A 100 23.76 -20.57 -21.73
CA SER A 100 23.38 -19.18 -21.91
C SER A 100 23.00 -18.92 -23.36
N ASP A 101 21.74 -18.56 -23.63
CA ASP A 101 21.22 -18.20 -24.95
C ASP A 101 21.51 -19.27 -26.03
N GLY A 102 21.37 -20.55 -25.63
CA GLY A 102 21.64 -21.71 -26.48
C GLY A 102 23.12 -22.04 -26.70
N VAL A 103 24.05 -21.39 -25.99
CA VAL A 103 25.48 -21.69 -25.98
C VAL A 103 25.86 -22.42 -24.68
N ASN A 104 26.69 -23.45 -24.78
CA ASN A 104 27.29 -24.10 -23.62
C ASN A 104 28.53 -23.33 -23.20
N VAL A 105 28.50 -22.74 -22.02
CA VAL A 105 29.64 -22.03 -21.43
C VAL A 105 30.32 -22.94 -20.43
N VAL A 106 31.65 -22.98 -20.48
CA VAL A 106 32.52 -23.77 -19.62
C VAL A 106 33.62 -22.88 -19.06
N GLU A 107 33.73 -22.86 -17.74
CA GLU A 107 34.69 -22.08 -16.97
C GLU A 107 35.64 -23.01 -16.23
N ILE A 108 36.93 -22.83 -16.45
CA ILE A 108 37.99 -23.56 -15.76
C ILE A 108 38.50 -22.64 -14.65
N HIS A 109 38.40 -23.09 -13.40
CA HIS A 109 38.90 -22.35 -12.26
C HIS A 109 40.32 -22.83 -11.93
N ALA A 110 41.25 -21.89 -11.75
CA ALA A 110 42.57 -22.25 -11.26
C ALA A 110 42.44 -22.84 -9.84
N PRO A 111 43.21 -23.89 -9.49
CA PRO A 111 43.23 -24.40 -8.13
C PRO A 111 43.67 -23.26 -7.19
N GLY A 112 42.90 -23.05 -6.12
CA GLY A 112 43.16 -21.98 -5.17
C GLY A 112 44.58 -22.08 -4.58
N VAL A 113 45.24 -20.95 -4.38
CA VAL A 113 46.53 -20.90 -3.67
C VAL A 113 46.26 -21.02 -2.18
N GLY A 114 46.25 -22.25 -1.66
CA GLY A 114 45.99 -22.58 -0.26
C GLY A 114 45.61 -24.06 -0.15
N GLU A 115 46.22 -24.76 0.81
CA GLU A 115 46.22 -26.22 0.99
C GLU A 115 44.97 -26.97 0.51
N ALA A 116 45.17 -27.99 -0.34
CA ALA A 116 44.13 -28.94 -0.71
C ALA A 116 43.45 -29.48 0.55
N GLU A 117 42.11 -29.38 0.62
CA GLU A 117 41.39 -29.77 1.83
C GLU A 117 41.50 -31.27 2.08
N PRO A 118 41.84 -31.69 3.31
CA PRO A 118 41.91 -33.11 3.66
C PRO A 118 40.51 -33.75 3.62
N PRO A 119 40.40 -35.05 3.25
CA PRO A 119 39.11 -35.78 3.17
C PRO A 119 38.26 -35.75 4.45
N ALA A 120 38.89 -35.56 5.62
CA ALA A 120 38.21 -35.42 6.90
C ALA A 120 37.27 -34.20 6.94
N ARG A 121 37.69 -33.06 6.37
CA ARG A 121 36.84 -31.86 6.26
C ARG A 121 35.58 -32.09 5.44
N ARG A 122 35.61 -32.94 4.41
CA ARG A 122 34.41 -33.26 3.60
C ARG A 122 33.31 -33.96 4.39
N THR A 123 33.66 -34.73 5.43
CA THR A 123 32.66 -35.43 6.28
C THR A 123 32.16 -34.52 7.41
N GLU A 124 33.06 -33.70 7.99
CA GLU A 124 32.70 -32.63 8.93
C GLU A 124 31.72 -31.65 8.27
N ALA A 125 31.97 -31.26 7.01
CA ALA A 125 31.10 -30.39 6.21
C ALA A 125 29.65 -30.89 6.08
N VAL A 126 29.40 -32.21 6.02
CA VAL A 126 28.02 -32.74 5.98
C VAL A 126 27.32 -32.56 7.32
N SER A 127 28.03 -32.81 8.42
CA SER A 127 27.46 -32.64 9.77
C SER A 127 27.22 -31.16 10.08
N ASP A 128 28.16 -30.30 9.69
CA ASP A 128 28.06 -28.85 9.83
C ASP A 128 26.91 -28.27 9.00
N ARG A 129 26.69 -28.80 7.78
CA ARG A 129 25.49 -28.50 6.97
C ARG A 129 24.19 -28.84 7.66
N ILE A 130 24.09 -30.05 8.22
CA ILE A 130 22.88 -30.48 8.94
C ILE A 130 22.66 -29.61 10.18
N ALA A 131 23.72 -29.32 10.94
CA ALA A 131 23.66 -28.44 12.10
C ALA A 131 23.21 -27.04 11.71
N PHE A 132 23.75 -26.46 10.64
CA PHE A 132 23.34 -25.15 10.13
C PHE A 132 21.88 -25.12 9.71
N ILE A 133 21.38 -26.16 9.01
CA ILE A 133 19.96 -26.26 8.64
C ILE A 133 19.08 -26.29 9.89
N HIS A 134 19.44 -27.10 10.87
CA HIS A 134 18.68 -27.20 12.13
C HIS A 134 18.69 -25.87 12.91
N ASP A 135 19.85 -25.22 13.01
CA ASP A 135 19.99 -23.89 13.62
C ASP A 135 19.08 -22.87 12.92
N LEU A 136 19.13 -22.78 11.59
CA LEU A 136 18.31 -21.84 10.82
C LEU A 136 16.81 -22.10 10.95
N GLN A 137 16.39 -23.36 11.03
CA GLN A 137 14.98 -23.72 11.21
C GLN A 137 14.44 -23.25 12.56
N ALA A 138 15.27 -23.19 13.60
CA ALA A 138 14.90 -22.74 14.93
C ALA A 138 14.82 -21.20 15.05
N ILE A 139 15.48 -20.45 14.17
CA ILE A 139 15.52 -18.98 14.21
C ILE A 139 14.22 -18.39 13.65
N ASP A 140 13.53 -17.56 14.43
CA ASP A 140 12.27 -16.88 14.07
C ASP A 140 12.43 -15.40 13.68
N ASP A 141 13.66 -14.89 13.70
CA ASP A 141 14.00 -13.51 13.37
C ASP A 141 14.87 -13.43 12.10
N ILE A 142 14.57 -12.47 11.21
CA ILE A 142 15.22 -12.35 9.90
C ILE A 142 16.68 -11.91 10.06
N GLU A 143 16.91 -10.91 10.91
CA GLU A 143 18.22 -10.35 11.20
C GLU A 143 19.13 -11.42 11.82
N VAL A 144 18.64 -12.20 12.79
CA VAL A 144 19.39 -13.33 13.40
C VAL A 144 19.74 -14.41 12.36
N CYS A 145 18.81 -14.73 11.44
CA CYS A 145 19.06 -15.71 10.38
C CYS A 145 20.18 -15.24 9.44
N ALA A 146 20.13 -13.97 9.06
CA ALA A 146 21.09 -13.38 8.15
C ALA A 146 22.46 -13.15 8.82
N GLU A 147 22.48 -12.81 10.11
CA GLU A 147 23.70 -12.79 10.94
C GLU A 147 24.34 -14.17 11.04
N ARG A 148 23.56 -15.24 11.23
CA ARG A 148 24.10 -16.61 11.27
C ARG A 148 24.81 -16.98 9.97
N LEU A 149 24.21 -16.63 8.82
CA LEU A 149 24.86 -16.79 7.52
C LEU A 149 26.14 -15.94 7.42
N LEU A 150 26.10 -14.67 7.84
CA LEU A 150 27.25 -13.77 7.80
C LEU A 150 28.46 -14.34 8.57
N HIS A 151 28.23 -14.97 9.73
CA HIS A 151 29.29 -15.61 10.51
C HIS A 151 29.95 -16.77 9.74
N VAL A 152 29.15 -17.64 9.12
CA VAL A 152 29.65 -18.75 8.29
C VAL A 152 30.45 -18.20 7.10
N VAL A 153 29.95 -17.16 6.44
CA VAL A 153 30.67 -16.48 5.34
C VAL A 153 32.00 -15.92 5.83
N ALA A 154 32.04 -15.24 6.99
CA ALA A 154 33.27 -14.69 7.54
C ALA A 154 34.30 -15.77 7.92
N GLU A 155 33.83 -16.89 8.47
CA GLU A 155 34.68 -18.02 8.82
C GLU A 155 35.32 -18.68 7.60
N LEU A 156 34.50 -19.12 6.64
CA LEU A 156 34.96 -19.88 5.48
C LEU A 156 35.70 -19.02 4.45
N SER A 157 35.23 -17.78 4.20
CA SER A 157 35.87 -16.90 3.21
C SER A 157 37.23 -16.36 3.67
N GLY A 158 37.38 -16.11 4.98
CA GLY A 158 38.55 -15.47 5.57
C GLY A 158 38.78 -14.03 5.11
N PHE A 159 37.76 -13.33 4.60
CA PHE A 159 37.84 -11.92 4.24
C PHE A 159 37.96 -11.02 5.48
N ASP A 160 38.51 -9.81 5.30
CA ASP A 160 38.79 -8.90 6.42
C ASP A 160 37.51 -8.20 6.90
N ARG A 161 36.61 -7.88 5.96
CA ARG A 161 35.34 -7.24 6.25
C ARG A 161 34.24 -7.97 5.54
N VAL A 162 33.29 -8.51 6.30
CA VAL A 162 32.08 -9.16 5.79
C VAL A 162 30.88 -8.41 6.31
N MET A 163 30.06 -7.88 5.41
CA MET A 163 28.93 -7.03 5.75
C MET A 163 27.66 -7.49 5.05
N LEU A 164 26.56 -7.45 5.78
CA LEU A 164 25.23 -7.78 5.29
C LEU A 164 24.49 -6.48 4.97
N LEU A 165 24.19 -6.29 3.69
CA LEU A 165 23.44 -5.17 3.15
C LEU A 165 21.98 -5.58 2.94
N ARG A 166 21.04 -4.87 3.56
CA ARG A 166 19.59 -5.02 3.32
C ARG A 166 19.11 -3.92 2.39
N PHE A 167 18.40 -4.26 1.32
CA PHE A 167 17.83 -3.26 0.41
C PHE A 167 16.46 -2.76 0.89
N GLY A 168 16.31 -1.45 0.95
CA GLY A 168 15.03 -0.78 1.19
C GLY A 168 14.17 -0.64 -0.08
N PRO A 169 12.90 -0.22 0.05
CA PRO A 169 12.00 0.00 -1.08
C PRO A 169 12.45 1.10 -2.05
N ASP A 170 13.23 2.07 -1.56
CA ASP A 170 13.88 3.13 -2.34
C ASP A 170 15.15 2.64 -3.08
N GLY A 171 15.55 1.40 -2.81
CA GLY A 171 16.74 0.78 -3.33
C GLY A 171 18.03 1.22 -2.63
N HIS A 172 17.98 1.98 -1.55
CA HIS A 172 19.14 2.20 -0.70
C HIS A 172 19.45 0.92 0.07
N ALA A 173 20.73 0.70 0.37
CA ALA A 173 21.17 -0.44 1.15
C ALA A 173 21.56 0.01 2.55
N GLU A 174 21.24 -0.78 3.57
CA GLU A 174 21.66 -0.54 4.95
C GLU A 174 22.53 -1.70 5.42
N VAL A 175 23.66 -1.40 6.06
CA VAL A 175 24.50 -2.42 6.69
C VAL A 175 23.88 -2.81 8.03
N ILE A 176 23.19 -3.96 8.05
CA ILE A 176 22.47 -4.46 9.24
C ILE A 176 23.30 -5.41 10.10
N ALA A 177 24.38 -5.97 9.56
CA ALA A 177 25.35 -6.76 10.30
C ALA A 177 26.73 -6.66 9.67
N GLU A 178 27.79 -6.78 10.48
CA GLU A 178 29.16 -6.66 10.04
C GLU A 178 30.10 -7.50 10.91
N CYS A 179 31.07 -8.17 10.27
CA CYS A 179 32.19 -8.85 10.91
C CYS A 179 33.49 -8.25 10.36
N LEU A 180 34.35 -7.75 11.26
CA LEU A 180 35.63 -7.14 10.93
C LEU A 180 36.78 -7.96 11.51
N ARG A 181 37.83 -8.10 10.71
CA ARG A 181 39.13 -8.67 11.03
C ARG A 181 40.20 -7.70 10.53
N GLY A 182 41.26 -7.52 11.32
CA GLY A 182 42.33 -6.58 10.98
C GLY A 182 41.92 -5.11 11.14
N GLU A 183 42.42 -4.23 10.27
CA GLU A 183 42.33 -2.77 10.41
C GLU A 183 41.38 -2.09 9.41
N MET A 184 40.52 -2.84 8.70
CA MET A 184 39.57 -2.22 7.78
C MET A 184 38.52 -1.37 8.52
N GLU A 185 38.13 -0.25 7.91
CA GLU A 185 37.04 0.59 8.42
C GLU A 185 35.69 -0.14 8.33
N GLY A 186 34.91 -0.04 9.41
CA GLY A 186 33.56 -0.60 9.52
C GLY A 186 32.46 0.33 9.02
N PHE A 187 31.38 -0.27 8.55
CA PHE A 187 30.21 0.42 8.00
C PHE A 187 28.88 0.04 8.68
N PHE A 188 28.91 -0.71 9.78
CA PHE A 188 27.70 -1.07 10.53
C PHE A 188 26.77 0.12 10.81
N GLY A 189 25.48 -0.04 10.49
CA GLY A 189 24.44 0.97 10.67
C GLY A 189 24.51 2.16 9.69
N LEU A 190 25.38 2.11 8.68
CA LEU A 190 25.42 3.11 7.61
C LEU A 190 24.57 2.67 6.40
N ARG A 191 23.97 3.64 5.72
CA ARG A 191 23.28 3.46 4.44
C ARG A 191 24.19 3.78 3.25
N PHE A 192 24.02 3.00 2.19
CA PHE A 192 24.59 3.20 0.86
C PHE A 192 23.46 3.59 -0.11
N PRO A 193 23.63 4.62 -0.95
CA PRO A 193 22.63 5.05 -1.90
C PRO A 193 22.47 4.03 -3.03
N ALA A 194 21.31 4.08 -3.67
CA ALA A 194 20.94 3.17 -4.76
C ALA A 194 21.83 3.36 -6.00
N THR A 195 22.55 4.48 -6.08
CA THR A 195 23.49 4.78 -7.16
C THR A 195 24.77 3.96 -7.08
N ASP A 196 25.15 3.45 -5.90
CA ASP A 196 26.36 2.64 -5.73
C ASP A 196 26.17 1.23 -6.33
N LEU A 197 24.94 0.73 -6.29
CA LEU A 197 24.51 -0.51 -6.93
C LEU A 197 23.22 -0.26 -7.74
N PRO A 198 23.35 0.24 -8.99
CA PRO A 198 22.21 0.62 -9.83
C PRO A 198 21.20 -0.51 -10.04
N ALA A 199 19.97 -0.17 -10.42
CA ALA A 199 18.89 -1.14 -10.64
C ALA A 199 19.27 -2.28 -11.62
N SER A 200 19.91 -1.95 -12.75
CA SER A 200 20.38 -2.94 -13.72
C SER A 200 21.44 -3.89 -13.14
N MET A 201 22.36 -3.37 -12.31
CA MET A 201 23.35 -4.20 -11.62
C MET A 201 22.69 -5.10 -10.58
N ARG A 202 21.66 -4.62 -9.88
CA ARG A 202 20.90 -5.47 -8.93
C ARG A 202 20.13 -6.60 -9.61
N GLU A 203 19.57 -6.33 -10.79
CA GLU A 203 18.93 -7.37 -11.61
C GLU A 203 19.94 -8.45 -12.00
N GLU A 204 21.16 -8.06 -12.40
CA GLU A 204 22.26 -8.99 -12.69
C GLU A 204 22.67 -9.82 -11.45
N PHE A 205 22.85 -9.16 -10.29
CA PHE A 205 23.17 -9.84 -9.04
C PHE A 205 22.06 -10.80 -8.58
N ALA A 206 20.81 -10.58 -8.99
CA ALA A 206 19.72 -11.50 -8.72
C ALA A 206 19.76 -12.76 -9.61
N LEU A 207 20.37 -12.68 -10.79
CA LEU A 207 20.50 -13.80 -11.73
C LEU A 207 21.72 -14.68 -11.42
N ASN A 208 22.84 -14.08 -11.00
CA ASN A 208 24.05 -14.80 -10.61
C ASN A 208 24.38 -14.49 -9.14
N PRO A 209 24.15 -15.40 -8.20
CA PRO A 209 24.24 -15.09 -6.78
C PRO A 209 25.68 -14.97 -6.27
N VAL A 210 26.68 -15.50 -6.99
CA VAL A 210 28.07 -15.58 -6.53
C VAL A 210 28.97 -14.73 -7.42
N HIS A 211 29.67 -13.76 -6.83
CA HIS A 211 30.67 -12.97 -7.53
C HIS A 211 31.97 -12.91 -6.75
N LEU A 212 33.09 -13.24 -7.41
CA LEU A 212 34.43 -13.17 -6.84
C LEU A 212 35.32 -12.28 -7.70
N VAL A 213 36.09 -11.41 -7.04
CA VAL A 213 37.13 -10.57 -7.62
C VAL A 213 38.40 -10.75 -6.78
N PRO A 214 39.29 -11.68 -7.14
CA PRO A 214 40.47 -11.99 -6.31
C PRO A 214 41.49 -10.86 -6.24
N ASP A 215 41.63 -10.09 -7.31
CA ASP A 215 42.45 -8.88 -7.37
C ASP A 215 41.81 -7.86 -8.31
N ILE A 216 41.41 -6.71 -7.78
CA ILE A 216 40.80 -5.62 -8.57
C ILE A 216 41.77 -5.02 -9.59
N ARG A 217 43.09 -5.26 -9.45
CA ARG A 217 44.14 -4.78 -10.36
C ARG A 217 44.55 -5.82 -11.40
N SER A 218 43.99 -7.04 -11.33
CA SER A 218 44.27 -8.07 -12.33
C SER A 218 43.83 -7.57 -13.72
N PRO A 219 44.65 -7.75 -14.76
CA PRO A 219 44.24 -7.43 -16.12
C PRO A 219 43.04 -8.31 -16.53
N ALA A 220 42.12 -7.71 -17.28
CA ALA A 220 41.03 -8.43 -17.92
C ALA A 220 41.57 -9.24 -19.12
N VAL A 221 41.11 -10.48 -19.26
CA VAL A 221 41.48 -11.37 -20.36
C VAL A 221 40.40 -11.29 -21.42
N VAL A 222 40.80 -11.05 -22.67
CA VAL A 222 39.88 -10.95 -23.80
C VAL A 222 39.35 -12.33 -24.19
N ILE A 223 38.06 -12.42 -24.50
CA ILE A 223 37.46 -13.58 -25.14
C ILE A 223 37.68 -13.46 -26.66
N VAL A 224 38.46 -14.38 -27.20
CA VAL A 224 38.69 -14.54 -28.63
C VAL A 224 37.50 -15.30 -29.23
N GLN A 225 36.94 -14.79 -30.31
CA GLN A 225 35.80 -15.39 -31.03
C GLN A 225 35.92 -15.15 -32.54
N ALA A 226 35.18 -15.91 -33.34
CA ALA A 226 35.20 -15.74 -34.80
C ALA A 226 34.69 -14.36 -35.24
N THR A 227 35.36 -13.74 -36.20
CA THR A 227 35.00 -12.41 -36.72
C THR A 227 33.56 -12.40 -37.26
N GLY A 228 32.77 -11.39 -36.86
CA GLY A 228 31.37 -11.24 -37.30
C GLY A 228 30.34 -12.04 -36.50
N THR A 229 30.75 -12.72 -35.43
CA THR A 229 29.83 -13.35 -34.47
C THR A 229 29.42 -12.37 -33.38
N ALA A 230 28.20 -12.55 -32.83
CA ALA A 230 27.75 -11.77 -31.68
C ALA A 230 28.57 -12.16 -30.44
N PRO A 231 28.94 -11.21 -29.56
CA PRO A 231 29.60 -11.53 -28.30
C PRO A 231 28.77 -12.50 -27.46
N VAL A 232 29.45 -13.49 -26.89
CA VAL A 232 28.85 -14.46 -25.96
C VAL A 232 28.25 -13.72 -24.76
N ASP A 233 27.08 -14.16 -24.34
CA ASP A 233 26.42 -13.68 -23.13
C ASP A 233 27.10 -14.26 -21.88
N LEU A 234 27.58 -13.39 -21.00
CA LEU A 234 28.29 -13.72 -19.78
C LEU A 234 27.41 -13.53 -18.52
N THR A 235 26.09 -13.39 -18.66
CA THR A 235 25.15 -13.13 -17.56
C THR A 235 25.37 -14.08 -16.37
N TYR A 236 25.55 -15.37 -16.64
CA TYR A 236 25.71 -16.40 -15.61
C TYR A 236 27.18 -16.77 -15.35
N SER A 237 28.13 -16.04 -15.95
CA SER A 237 29.54 -16.37 -15.81
C SER A 237 30.13 -15.87 -14.49
N ARG A 238 30.82 -16.73 -13.74
CA ARG A 238 31.51 -16.35 -12.49
C ARG A 238 32.86 -15.69 -12.76
N LEU A 239 33.48 -16.02 -13.88
CA LEU A 239 34.73 -15.40 -14.35
C LEU A 239 34.53 -14.05 -15.03
N ARG A 240 33.30 -13.57 -15.24
CA ARG A 240 33.05 -12.29 -15.91
C ARG A 240 33.82 -11.15 -15.22
N THR A 241 34.45 -10.29 -16.03
CA THR A 241 35.14 -9.10 -15.51
C THR A 241 34.12 -8.05 -15.05
N PRO A 242 34.24 -7.53 -13.81
CA PRO A 242 33.43 -6.39 -13.37
C PRO A 242 33.68 -5.14 -14.20
N LEU A 243 32.70 -4.24 -14.24
CA LEU A 243 32.86 -2.95 -14.91
C LEU A 243 34.00 -2.12 -14.31
N PRO A 244 34.76 -1.35 -15.12
CA PRO A 244 35.81 -0.46 -14.61
C PRO A 244 35.33 0.51 -13.52
N ALA A 245 34.10 1.01 -13.62
CA ALA A 245 33.51 1.88 -12.60
C ALA A 245 33.31 1.16 -11.25
N HIS A 246 32.96 -0.13 -11.27
CA HIS A 246 32.83 -0.93 -10.06
C HIS A 246 34.19 -1.27 -9.45
N LEU A 247 35.21 -1.55 -10.28
CA LEU A 247 36.59 -1.75 -9.80
C LEU A 247 37.14 -0.47 -9.14
N ASP A 248 36.91 0.71 -9.72
CA ASP A 248 37.25 2.00 -9.10
C ASP A 248 36.49 2.20 -7.77
N TYR A 249 35.20 1.86 -7.72
CA TYR A 249 34.41 1.88 -6.49
C TYR A 249 35.02 1.01 -5.38
N LEU A 250 35.37 -0.25 -5.68
CA LEU A 250 36.03 -1.16 -4.73
C LEU A 250 37.38 -0.62 -4.25
N GLY A 251 38.18 -0.05 -5.16
CA GLY A 251 39.45 0.59 -4.81
C GLY A 251 39.26 1.76 -3.83
N ARG A 252 38.20 2.56 -3.97
CA ARG A 252 37.88 3.66 -3.04
C ARG A 252 37.34 3.19 -1.70
N LEU A 253 36.78 1.98 -1.63
CA LEU A 253 36.47 1.26 -0.39
C LEU A 253 37.70 0.62 0.27
N LYS A 254 38.90 0.86 -0.31
CA LYS A 254 40.17 0.26 0.11
C LYS A 254 40.17 -1.28 0.05
N ALA A 255 39.37 -1.86 -0.85
CA ALA A 255 39.35 -3.30 -1.09
C ALA A 255 40.29 -3.64 -2.26
N ALA A 256 41.19 -4.60 -2.05
CA ALA A 256 42.00 -5.17 -3.12
C ALA A 256 41.40 -6.47 -3.69
N ALA A 257 40.59 -7.16 -2.89
CA ALA A 257 39.75 -8.29 -3.30
C ALA A 257 38.32 -8.09 -2.81
N SER A 258 37.36 -8.65 -3.55
CA SER A 258 35.93 -8.58 -3.23
C SER A 258 35.26 -9.93 -3.47
N PHE A 259 34.34 -10.31 -2.61
CA PHE A 259 33.44 -11.44 -2.81
C PHE A 259 32.03 -11.05 -2.40
N SER A 260 31.01 -11.48 -3.13
CA SER A 260 29.63 -11.17 -2.75
C SER A 260 28.67 -12.31 -3.02
N LEU A 261 27.71 -12.45 -2.09
CA LEU A 261 26.61 -13.41 -2.15
C LEU A 261 25.28 -12.68 -2.13
N SER A 262 24.50 -12.83 -3.19
CA SER A 262 23.17 -12.25 -3.30
C SER A 262 22.16 -13.01 -2.44
N LEU A 263 21.35 -12.29 -1.67
CA LEU A 263 20.24 -12.88 -0.93
C LEU A 263 18.95 -12.67 -1.71
N VAL A 264 18.57 -13.67 -2.52
CA VAL A 264 17.38 -13.62 -3.38
C VAL A 264 16.25 -14.37 -2.69
N CYS A 265 15.25 -13.63 -2.21
CA CYS A 265 14.08 -14.18 -1.54
C CYS A 265 12.85 -13.92 -2.42
N ASN A 266 12.08 -14.97 -2.72
CA ASN A 266 10.85 -14.87 -3.53
C ASN A 266 11.06 -14.15 -4.87
N GLY A 267 12.20 -14.41 -5.53
CA GLY A 267 12.55 -13.82 -6.83
C GLY A 267 12.97 -12.34 -6.79
N ARG A 268 13.21 -11.77 -5.60
CA ARG A 268 13.71 -10.40 -5.43
C ARG A 268 15.01 -10.39 -4.65
N LEU A 269 15.93 -9.52 -5.05
CA LEU A 269 17.16 -9.27 -4.30
C LEU A 269 16.83 -8.55 -2.98
N TRP A 270 16.72 -9.31 -1.89
CA TRP A 270 16.41 -8.81 -0.55
C TRP A 270 17.63 -8.13 0.08
N GLY A 271 18.81 -8.71 -0.15
CA GLY A 271 20.06 -8.20 0.39
C GLY A 271 21.29 -8.73 -0.34
N LEU A 272 22.46 -8.32 0.13
CA LEU A 272 23.75 -8.72 -0.41
C LEU A 272 24.73 -8.88 0.76
N ILE A 273 25.40 -10.02 0.84
CA ILE A 273 26.59 -10.15 1.68
C ILE A 273 27.77 -9.70 0.84
N ALA A 274 28.44 -8.63 1.26
CA ALA A 274 29.62 -8.09 0.60
C ALA A 274 30.85 -8.30 1.48
N CYS A 275 31.89 -8.88 0.90
CA CYS A 275 33.14 -9.23 1.56
C CYS A 275 34.28 -8.47 0.91
N HIS A 276 35.15 -7.86 1.71
CA HIS A 276 36.29 -7.07 1.27
C HIS A 276 37.57 -7.50 1.99
N HIS A 277 38.68 -7.51 1.26
CA HIS A 277 40.01 -7.82 1.81
C HIS A 277 41.00 -6.74 1.38
N ALA A 278 41.91 -6.37 2.27
CA ALA A 278 42.85 -5.27 2.04
C ALA A 278 43.95 -5.62 1.02
N ILE A 279 44.20 -6.92 0.81
CA ILE A 279 45.16 -7.45 -0.17
C ILE A 279 44.46 -8.42 -1.14
N PRO A 280 45.07 -8.75 -2.30
CA PRO A 280 44.54 -9.78 -3.19
C PRO A 280 44.29 -11.10 -2.44
N ARG A 281 43.15 -11.72 -2.70
CA ARG A 281 42.72 -12.95 -2.03
C ARG A 281 41.87 -13.80 -2.96
N SER A 282 42.38 -14.99 -3.25
CA SER A 282 41.60 -16.03 -3.94
C SER A 282 40.78 -16.84 -2.95
N MET A 283 39.71 -17.44 -3.45
CA MET A 283 38.86 -18.39 -2.73
C MET A 283 38.75 -19.66 -3.57
N SER A 284 38.87 -20.82 -2.94
CA SER A 284 38.72 -22.09 -3.66
C SER A 284 37.30 -22.23 -4.20
N PHE A 285 37.12 -23.05 -5.24
CA PHE A 285 35.81 -23.24 -5.84
C PHE A 285 34.86 -23.99 -4.89
N GLU A 286 35.38 -24.92 -4.10
CA GLU A 286 34.64 -25.70 -3.10
C GLU A 286 34.02 -24.80 -2.04
N VAL A 287 34.80 -23.86 -1.50
CA VAL A 287 34.30 -22.89 -0.51
C VAL A 287 33.22 -21.98 -1.13
N GLN A 288 33.35 -21.59 -2.40
CA GLN A 288 32.32 -20.80 -3.07
C GLN A 288 30.99 -21.57 -3.18
N CYS A 289 31.05 -22.84 -3.57
CA CYS A 289 29.87 -23.72 -3.65
C CYS A 289 29.25 -23.97 -2.27
N GLU A 290 30.08 -24.22 -1.25
CA GLU A 290 29.60 -24.41 0.11
C GLU A 290 28.86 -23.17 0.63
N LEU A 291 29.42 -21.98 0.40
CA LEU A 291 28.80 -20.72 0.77
C LEU A 291 27.50 -20.44 0.00
N GLU A 292 27.44 -20.78 -1.29
CA GLU A 292 26.23 -20.67 -2.10
C GLU A 292 25.10 -21.58 -1.59
N GLU A 293 25.43 -22.79 -1.13
CA GLU A 293 24.44 -23.68 -0.53
C GLU A 293 23.90 -23.13 0.80
N PHE A 294 24.79 -22.66 1.69
CA PHE A 294 24.37 -22.00 2.93
C PHE A 294 23.51 -20.77 2.66
N GLN A 295 23.89 -19.98 1.66
CA GLN A 295 23.12 -18.83 1.19
C GLN A 295 21.74 -19.25 0.70
N SER A 296 21.63 -20.33 -0.07
CA SER A 296 20.35 -20.82 -0.59
C SER A 296 19.41 -21.25 0.53
N ILE A 297 19.92 -21.96 1.53
CA ILE A 297 19.15 -22.40 2.71
C ILE A 297 18.68 -21.18 3.52
N ALA A 298 19.56 -20.22 3.77
CA ALA A 298 19.23 -18.98 4.46
C ALA A 298 18.18 -18.16 3.71
N CYS A 299 18.29 -18.03 2.38
CA CYS A 299 17.31 -17.31 1.57
C CYS A 299 15.92 -17.92 1.65
N MET A 300 15.80 -19.25 1.68
CA MET A 300 14.52 -19.94 1.89
C MET A 300 13.93 -19.60 3.27
N ARG A 301 14.74 -19.59 4.33
CA ARG A 301 14.28 -19.24 5.68
C ARG A 301 13.88 -17.77 5.80
N ILE A 302 14.74 -16.86 5.33
CA ILE A 302 14.48 -15.41 5.32
C ILE A 302 13.20 -15.12 4.52
N GLY A 303 13.03 -15.74 3.35
CA GLY A 303 11.82 -15.60 2.54
C GLY A 303 10.56 -16.01 3.28
N ALA A 304 10.59 -17.16 3.97
CA ALA A 304 9.46 -17.66 4.75
C ALA A 304 9.12 -16.76 5.96
N LEU A 305 10.14 -16.22 6.65
CA LEU A 305 9.94 -15.28 7.76
C LEU A 305 9.39 -13.94 7.27
N ALA A 306 9.94 -13.38 6.19
CA ALA A 306 9.48 -12.13 5.60
C ALA A 306 8.02 -12.21 5.14
N GLU A 307 7.62 -13.33 4.54
CA GLU A 307 6.23 -13.58 4.14
C GLU A 307 5.30 -13.69 5.35
N ARG A 308 5.73 -14.37 6.42
CA ARG A 308 4.97 -14.45 7.67
C ARG A 308 4.70 -13.07 8.27
N VAL A 309 5.73 -12.23 8.40
CA VAL A 309 5.60 -10.86 8.93
C VAL A 309 4.61 -10.05 8.08
N CYS A 310 4.73 -10.13 6.76
CA CYS A 310 3.81 -9.45 5.85
C CYS A 310 2.36 -9.94 6.01
N LEU A 311 2.14 -11.26 6.13
CA LEU A 311 0.81 -11.84 6.34
C LEU A 311 0.21 -11.47 7.69
N GLU A 312 1.02 -11.43 8.75
CA GLU A 312 0.57 -11.03 10.09
C GLU A 312 0.16 -9.55 10.13
N GLN A 313 0.96 -8.67 9.52
CA GLN A 313 0.62 -7.25 9.36
C GLN A 313 -0.66 -7.07 8.54
N HIS A 314 -0.77 -7.75 7.40
CA HIS A 314 -1.97 -7.73 6.56
C HIS A 314 -3.22 -8.17 7.33
N ARG A 315 -3.14 -9.31 8.04
CA ARG A 315 -4.25 -9.85 8.83
C ARG A 315 -4.65 -8.91 9.96
N PHE A 316 -3.69 -8.28 10.62
CA PHE A 316 -3.95 -7.32 11.69
C PHE A 316 -4.72 -6.10 11.15
N VAL A 317 -4.27 -5.55 10.01
CA VAL A 317 -4.93 -4.41 9.36
C VAL A 317 -6.33 -4.78 8.87
N GLU A 318 -6.51 -5.91 8.18
CA GLU A 318 -7.82 -6.38 7.72
C GLU A 318 -8.81 -6.60 8.88
N ALA A 319 -8.39 -7.22 9.98
CA ALA A 319 -9.25 -7.41 11.15
C ALA A 319 -9.73 -6.08 11.76
N ALA A 320 -8.87 -5.05 11.78
CA ALA A 320 -9.25 -3.71 12.24
C ALA A 320 -10.24 -3.02 11.29
N PHE A 321 -10.11 -3.23 9.99
CA PHE A 321 -11.07 -2.73 9.00
C PHE A 321 -12.41 -3.47 9.04
N ASP A 322 -12.41 -4.79 9.30
CA ASP A 322 -13.63 -5.56 9.48
C ASP A 322 -14.44 -5.07 10.71
N ASP A 323 -13.77 -4.73 11.83
CA ASP A 323 -14.44 -4.12 12.99
C ASP A 323 -15.07 -2.75 12.63
N LEU A 324 -14.32 -1.89 11.94
CA LEU A 324 -14.84 -0.61 11.47
C LEU A 324 -16.05 -0.80 10.55
N LYS A 325 -15.96 -1.74 9.60
CA LYS A 325 -17.04 -2.04 8.67
C LYS A 325 -18.29 -2.57 9.37
N HIS A 326 -18.12 -3.45 10.34
CA HIS A 326 -19.23 -3.94 11.16
C HIS A 326 -19.93 -2.79 11.86
N ARG A 327 -19.18 -1.89 12.51
CA ARG A 327 -19.72 -0.70 13.17
C ARG A 327 -20.48 0.21 12.21
N VAL A 328 -19.92 0.50 11.03
CA VAL A 328 -20.60 1.29 9.98
C VAL A 328 -21.93 0.64 9.60
N SER A 329 -21.98 -0.69 9.52
CA SER A 329 -23.19 -1.43 9.16
C SER A 329 -24.24 -1.46 10.28
N GLU A 330 -23.82 -1.31 11.55
CA GLU A 330 -24.71 -1.19 12.71
C GLU A 330 -25.20 0.24 12.96
N LEU A 331 -24.64 1.24 12.28
CA LEU A 331 -25.05 2.62 12.46
C LEU A 331 -26.51 2.82 12.09
N ASN A 332 -27.20 3.60 12.92
CA ASN A 332 -28.61 3.91 12.74
C ASN A 332 -28.81 4.82 11.52
N GLU A 333 -29.61 4.38 10.56
CA GLU A 333 -29.97 5.16 9.37
C GLU A 333 -30.70 6.48 9.70
N ARG A 334 -31.22 6.65 10.93
CA ARG A 334 -31.89 7.88 11.38
C ARG A 334 -30.92 9.04 11.66
N ASP A 335 -29.67 8.77 12.04
CA ASP A 335 -28.62 9.78 12.24
C ASP A 335 -27.24 9.19 11.94
N PRO A 336 -26.92 8.98 10.64
CA PRO A 336 -25.66 8.37 10.24
C PRO A 336 -24.47 9.28 10.56
N CYS A 337 -24.66 10.60 10.58
CA CYS A 337 -23.61 11.57 10.81
C CYS A 337 -23.04 11.46 12.23
N ASP A 338 -23.89 11.38 13.25
CA ASP A 338 -23.46 11.19 14.64
C ASP A 338 -22.72 9.86 14.83
N GLY A 339 -23.21 8.79 14.22
CA GLY A 339 -22.55 7.49 14.24
C GLY A 339 -21.14 7.51 13.64
N VAL A 340 -20.97 8.15 12.48
CA VAL A 340 -19.65 8.27 11.84
C VAL A 340 -18.74 9.21 12.65
N PHE A 341 -19.27 10.27 13.27
CA PHE A 341 -18.51 11.14 14.16
C PHE A 341 -18.02 10.43 15.43
N ASP A 342 -18.80 9.52 16.00
CA ASP A 342 -18.39 8.72 17.16
C ASP A 342 -17.20 7.81 16.85
N MET A 343 -17.09 7.35 15.61
CA MET A 343 -15.97 6.52 15.14
C MET A 343 -14.66 7.30 14.93
N ILE A 344 -14.64 8.63 15.06
CA ILE A 344 -13.44 9.46 14.75
C ILE A 344 -12.19 9.05 15.53
N ARG A 345 -12.33 8.50 16.74
CA ARG A 345 -11.20 8.02 17.54
C ARG A 345 -10.68 6.68 17.03
N ASP A 346 -11.58 5.78 16.68
CA ASP A 346 -11.25 4.45 16.15
C ASP A 346 -10.57 4.59 14.79
N LEU A 347 -11.06 5.48 13.92
CA LEU A 347 -10.40 5.84 12.66
C LEU A 347 -8.98 6.37 12.90
N ARG A 348 -8.81 7.26 13.89
CA ARG A 348 -7.47 7.78 14.21
C ARG A 348 -6.53 6.67 14.67
N SER A 349 -6.99 5.73 15.50
CA SER A 349 -6.14 4.63 15.99
C SER A 349 -5.83 3.58 14.92
N THR A 350 -6.82 3.14 14.13
CA THR A 350 -6.63 2.11 13.09
C THR A 350 -5.63 2.53 12.03
N PHE A 351 -5.62 3.83 11.70
CA PHE A 351 -4.69 4.40 10.73
C PHE A 351 -3.37 4.89 11.35
N GLU A 352 -3.20 4.73 12.67
CA GLU A 352 -2.05 5.24 13.43
C GLU A 352 -1.77 6.72 13.11
N ALA A 353 -2.84 7.52 13.10
CA ALA A 353 -2.77 8.94 12.79
C ALA A 353 -2.63 9.78 14.07
N ASP A 354 -1.90 10.89 13.96
CA ASP A 354 -1.80 11.88 15.05
C ASP A 354 -3.03 12.78 15.11
N GLY A 355 -3.71 12.97 13.98
CA GLY A 355 -4.90 13.79 13.84
C GLY A 355 -5.93 13.17 12.89
N CYS A 356 -7.20 13.37 13.19
CA CYS A 356 -8.32 13.10 12.30
C CYS A 356 -9.22 14.33 12.26
N TRP A 357 -9.56 14.80 11.06
CA TRP A 357 -10.46 15.91 10.81
C TRP A 357 -11.58 15.44 9.88
N MET A 358 -12.82 15.56 10.34
CA MET A 358 -13.99 15.09 9.65
C MET A 358 -14.98 16.23 9.45
N LYS A 359 -15.62 16.25 8.27
CA LYS A 359 -16.73 17.14 7.95
C LYS A 359 -17.86 16.33 7.33
N LEU A 360 -19.05 16.41 7.93
CA LEU A 360 -20.28 15.76 7.47
C LEU A 360 -21.44 16.75 7.59
N GLU A 361 -22.21 16.95 6.52
CA GLU A 361 -23.39 17.83 6.47
C GLU A 361 -23.16 19.23 7.07
N GLY A 362 -21.97 19.80 6.82
CA GLY A 362 -21.59 21.13 7.32
C GLY A 362 -21.18 21.18 8.80
N ARG A 363 -21.27 20.07 9.54
CA ARG A 363 -20.68 19.91 10.88
C ARG A 363 -19.23 19.45 10.74
N GLU A 364 -18.35 19.96 11.60
CA GLU A 364 -16.94 19.59 11.63
C GLU A 364 -16.55 19.03 13.01
N GLN A 365 -15.79 17.95 13.02
CA GLN A 365 -15.26 17.32 14.23
C GLN A 365 -13.79 16.96 14.04
N THR A 366 -13.02 17.04 15.12
CA THR A 366 -11.60 16.76 15.10
C THR A 366 -11.21 15.88 16.28
N SER A 367 -10.21 15.03 16.08
CA SER A 367 -9.63 14.14 17.08
C SER A 367 -8.11 14.20 16.98
N GLY A 368 -7.42 14.35 18.11
CA GLY A 368 -5.95 14.47 18.12
C GLY A 368 -5.44 15.87 17.73
N LYS A 369 -4.29 15.92 17.06
CA LYS A 369 -3.64 17.17 16.64
C LYS A 369 -3.91 17.46 15.17
N VAL A 370 -4.66 18.52 14.91
CA VAL A 370 -5.00 18.97 13.56
C VAL A 370 -4.59 20.44 13.36
N PRO A 371 -4.17 20.83 12.14
CA PRO A 371 -3.88 22.21 11.80
C PRO A 371 -5.09 23.13 11.98
N ARG A 372 -4.86 24.43 12.23
CA ARG A 372 -5.93 25.43 12.42
C ARG A 372 -5.76 26.68 11.55
N GLY A 373 -6.85 27.44 11.42
CA GLY A 373 -6.85 28.74 10.75
C GLY A 373 -6.46 28.67 9.27
N TYR A 374 -5.59 29.58 8.84
CA TYR A 374 -5.18 29.69 7.43
C TYR A 374 -4.49 28.42 6.89
N ALA A 375 -3.73 27.71 7.74
CA ALA A 375 -3.05 26.48 7.38
C ALA A 375 -4.04 25.36 7.00
N ALA A 376 -5.10 25.20 7.80
CA ALA A 376 -6.16 24.23 7.53
C ALA A 376 -6.93 24.56 6.24
N ALA A 377 -7.23 25.84 6.02
CA ALA A 377 -7.90 26.30 4.80
C ALA A 377 -7.04 26.07 3.55
N ALA A 378 -5.73 26.32 3.62
CA ALA A 378 -4.79 26.07 2.52
C ALA A 378 -4.72 24.58 2.17
N LEU A 379 -4.67 23.70 3.18
CA LEU A 379 -4.66 22.25 2.99
C LEU A 379 -5.94 21.76 2.29
N LEU A 380 -7.11 22.20 2.74
CA LEU A 380 -8.39 21.85 2.10
C LEU A 380 -8.49 22.37 0.67
N ALA A 381 -8.12 23.63 0.45
CA ALA A 381 -8.13 24.24 -0.88
C ALA A 381 -7.26 23.43 -1.84
N TRP A 382 -6.08 22.99 -1.39
CA TRP A 382 -5.21 22.15 -2.19
C TRP A 382 -5.82 20.79 -2.51
N PHE A 383 -6.41 20.07 -1.55
CA PHE A 383 -7.08 18.79 -1.85
C PHE A 383 -8.21 18.96 -2.88
N ARG A 384 -8.96 20.07 -2.81
CA ARG A 384 -10.06 20.38 -3.73
C ARG A 384 -9.63 20.76 -5.15
N THR A 385 -8.38 21.16 -5.35
CA THR A 385 -7.85 21.42 -6.72
C THR A 385 -7.60 20.14 -7.52
N ARG A 386 -7.78 18.96 -6.92
CA ARG A 386 -7.54 17.68 -7.61
C ARG A 386 -8.72 17.28 -8.50
N PRO A 387 -8.44 16.75 -9.70
CA PRO A 387 -9.45 16.44 -10.71
C PRO A 387 -10.32 15.21 -10.43
N ASP A 388 -10.07 14.44 -9.37
CA ASP A 388 -10.79 13.19 -9.08
C ASP A 388 -11.02 13.04 -7.56
N PRO A 389 -12.27 12.85 -7.07
CA PRO A 389 -12.57 12.62 -5.65
C PRO A 389 -12.24 11.17 -5.25
N VAL A 390 -10.98 10.78 -5.43
CA VAL A 390 -10.46 9.49 -4.99
C VAL A 390 -9.68 9.68 -3.70
N CYS A 391 -9.72 8.67 -2.82
CA CYS A 391 -8.80 8.57 -1.69
C CYS A 391 -7.37 8.89 -2.12
N ALA A 392 -6.77 9.91 -1.50
CA ALA A 392 -5.46 10.43 -1.85
C ALA A 392 -4.54 10.38 -0.64
N CYS A 393 -3.29 9.95 -0.86
CA CYS A 393 -2.37 9.62 0.21
C CYS A 393 -1.01 10.27 -0.04
N PHE A 394 -0.45 10.92 0.99
CA PHE A 394 0.81 11.66 0.94
C PHE A 394 1.63 11.37 2.19
N ASP A 395 2.84 10.84 1.99
CA ASP A 395 3.85 10.77 3.05
C ASP A 395 4.56 12.13 3.22
N GLU A 396 4.47 12.99 2.21
CA GLU A 396 5.08 14.31 2.18
C GLU A 396 4.14 15.30 1.45
N LEU A 397 3.72 16.38 2.12
CA LEU A 397 2.95 17.44 1.46
C LEU A 397 3.81 18.21 0.44
N PRO A 398 3.25 18.80 -0.64
CA PRO A 398 4.03 19.56 -1.61
C PRO A 398 4.55 20.90 -1.06
N MET A 399 5.59 21.43 -1.70
CA MET A 399 6.30 22.64 -1.26
C MET A 399 5.39 23.86 -0.97
N PRO A 400 4.33 24.17 -1.74
CA PRO A 400 3.46 25.31 -1.45
C PRO A 400 2.75 25.23 -0.10
N LEU A 401 2.50 24.02 0.44
CA LEU A 401 1.88 23.83 1.75
C LEU A 401 2.90 23.85 2.89
N ARG A 402 4.17 23.51 2.61
CA ARG A 402 5.23 23.44 3.62
C ARG A 402 5.61 24.81 4.19
N VAL A 403 5.18 25.92 3.59
CA VAL A 403 5.43 27.26 4.15
C VAL A 403 4.76 27.44 5.52
N HIS A 404 3.67 26.72 5.79
CA HIS A 404 2.94 26.78 7.04
C HIS A 404 3.61 25.93 8.14
N ASP A 405 4.03 26.56 9.24
CA ASP A 405 4.63 25.87 10.40
C ASP A 405 3.70 24.80 10.99
N ASP A 406 2.39 25.09 11.03
CA ASP A 406 1.40 24.19 11.61
C ASP A 406 1.20 22.92 10.77
N LEU A 407 1.25 23.05 9.43
CA LEU A 407 1.22 21.90 8.51
C LEU A 407 2.50 21.08 8.60
N ARG A 408 3.67 21.73 8.68
CA ARG A 408 4.94 21.03 8.87
C ARG A 408 4.90 20.18 10.13
N ARG A 409 4.41 20.73 11.24
CA ARG A 409 4.42 20.04 12.53
C ARG A 409 3.41 18.91 12.62
N TRP A 410 2.17 19.12 12.13
CA TRP A 410 1.04 18.22 12.41
C TRP A 410 0.45 17.53 11.18
N ALA A 411 0.90 17.87 9.97
CA ALA A 411 0.37 17.36 8.72
C ALA A 411 1.50 17.07 7.70
N SER A 412 2.65 16.57 8.15
CA SER A 412 3.73 16.20 7.21
C SER A 412 3.33 15.03 6.31
N GLY A 413 2.51 14.10 6.82
CA GLY A 413 1.77 13.12 6.02
C GLY A 413 0.26 13.35 6.12
N ALA A 414 -0.48 13.09 5.04
CA ALA A 414 -1.93 13.26 4.98
C ALA A 414 -2.60 12.19 4.10
N LEU A 415 -3.72 11.66 4.58
CA LEU A 415 -4.62 10.77 3.86
C LEU A 415 -6.00 11.43 3.81
N TYR A 416 -6.48 11.69 2.60
CA TYR A 416 -7.72 12.40 2.31
C TYR A 416 -8.77 11.46 1.72
N LEU A 417 -9.93 11.39 2.37
CA LEU A 417 -11.09 10.59 1.99
C LEU A 417 -12.24 11.56 1.65
N PRO A 418 -12.44 11.91 0.37
CA PRO A 418 -13.60 12.70 -0.03
C PRO A 418 -14.88 11.87 0.12
N LEU A 419 -15.92 12.46 0.70
CA LEU A 419 -17.24 11.84 0.82
C LEU A 419 -18.22 12.54 -0.15
N MET A 420 -19.52 12.39 0.09
CA MET A 420 -20.57 13.05 -0.69
C MET A 420 -20.46 14.58 -0.63
N LYS A 421 -20.60 15.25 -1.78
CA LYS A 421 -20.55 16.73 -1.91
C LYS A 421 -19.23 17.35 -1.39
N ASP A 422 -19.32 18.11 -0.30
CA ASP A 422 -18.23 18.88 0.32
C ASP A 422 -17.67 18.18 1.59
N ASP A 423 -18.19 17.00 1.91
CA ASP A 423 -17.85 16.23 3.10
C ASP A 423 -16.56 15.44 2.91
N PHE A 424 -15.84 15.20 4.01
CA PHE A 424 -14.54 14.54 3.95
C PHE A 424 -14.11 13.95 5.30
N VAL A 425 -13.13 13.05 5.24
CA VAL A 425 -12.29 12.65 6.36
C VAL A 425 -10.82 12.87 5.98
N ILE A 426 -10.05 13.53 6.83
CA ILE A 426 -8.61 13.74 6.66
C ILE A 426 -7.89 13.14 7.86
N LEU A 427 -6.99 12.20 7.61
CA LEU A 427 -6.09 11.63 8.59
C LEU A 427 -4.71 12.25 8.40
N LEU A 428 -4.07 12.65 9.49
CA LEU A 428 -2.86 13.45 9.50
C LEU A 428 -1.79 12.79 10.36
N ARG A 429 -0.55 12.79 9.85
CA ARG A 429 0.65 12.36 10.57
C ARG A 429 1.59 13.54 10.78
N ARG A 430 2.13 13.62 11.99
CA ARG A 430 3.15 14.61 12.36
C ARG A 430 4.46 14.36 11.62
N GLU A 431 5.34 15.34 11.70
CA GLU A 431 6.70 15.20 11.18
C GLU A 431 7.44 14.03 11.88
N HIS A 432 7.92 13.09 11.09
CA HIS A 432 8.86 12.06 11.51
C HIS A 432 10.26 12.50 11.06
N VAL A 433 11.03 13.07 11.98
CA VAL A 433 12.41 13.51 11.72
C VAL A 433 13.33 12.31 11.80
N GLU A 434 13.74 11.80 10.65
CA GLU A 434 14.70 10.68 10.54
C GLU A 434 16.11 11.24 10.35
N THR A 435 17.08 10.72 11.12
CA THR A 435 18.50 10.99 10.89
C THR A 435 19.13 9.79 10.20
N ILE A 436 19.42 9.93 8.92
CA ILE A 436 20.04 8.88 8.11
C ILE A 436 21.56 9.03 8.20
N ARG A 437 22.25 7.96 8.58
CA ARG A 437 23.72 7.89 8.56
C ARG A 437 24.15 7.22 7.27
N TRP A 438 24.83 7.95 6.40
CA TRP A 438 25.32 7.48 5.11
C TRP A 438 26.80 7.12 5.17
N ALA A 439 27.20 6.09 4.42
CA ALA A 439 28.59 5.80 4.08
C ALA A 439 29.02 6.76 2.96
N GLY A 440 29.48 7.95 3.36
CA GLY A 440 29.77 9.05 2.45
C GLY A 440 28.52 9.83 2.00
N ARG A 441 28.72 11.09 1.62
CA ARG A 441 27.64 11.95 1.16
C ARG A 441 26.97 11.38 -0.12
N PRO A 442 25.64 11.22 -0.16
CA PRO A 442 24.95 10.79 -1.38
C PRO A 442 25.05 11.86 -2.48
N PRO A 443 25.02 11.46 -3.77
CA PRO A 443 24.94 12.41 -4.87
C PRO A 443 23.58 13.12 -4.84
N ALA A 444 23.49 14.32 -5.44
CA ALA A 444 22.23 15.05 -5.51
C ALA A 444 21.14 14.23 -6.24
N SER A 445 19.89 14.31 -5.78
CA SER A 445 18.75 13.47 -6.19
C SER A 445 18.43 13.51 -7.69
N GLN A 446 18.94 14.51 -8.43
CA GLN A 446 18.78 14.66 -9.89
C GLN A 446 19.60 13.65 -10.71
N CYS A 447 20.49 12.89 -10.08
CA CYS A 447 21.31 11.86 -10.72
C CYS A 447 20.61 10.49 -10.90
N ILE A 448 19.38 10.34 -10.41
CA ILE A 448 18.64 9.06 -10.43
C ILE A 448 18.04 8.77 -11.83
N VAL A 449 17.93 9.79 -12.69
CA VAL A 449 17.43 9.69 -14.07
C VAL A 449 18.47 10.30 -15.02
N GLY A 450 19.62 9.65 -15.14
CA GLY A 450 20.75 10.14 -15.95
C GLY A 450 21.82 9.06 -16.17
N PRO A 451 22.88 9.36 -16.95
CA PRO A 451 23.97 8.41 -17.20
C PRO A 451 24.66 7.95 -15.89
N PRO A 452 25.38 6.81 -15.89
CA PRO A 452 26.00 6.24 -14.70
C PRO A 452 26.83 7.29 -13.96
N CYS A 453 26.51 7.52 -12.70
CA CYS A 453 27.28 8.45 -11.90
C CYS A 453 28.68 7.88 -11.64
N PRO A 454 29.74 8.69 -11.72
CA PRO A 454 31.06 8.25 -11.32
C PRO A 454 31.03 7.82 -9.84
N PRO A 455 31.89 6.87 -9.43
CA PRO A 455 31.95 6.44 -8.04
C PRO A 455 32.18 7.63 -7.12
N ARG A 456 31.76 7.51 -5.86
CA ARG A 456 31.86 8.60 -4.87
C ARG A 456 33.27 8.70 -4.32
N LYS A 457 33.68 9.90 -3.90
CA LYS A 457 35.09 10.18 -3.50
C LYS A 457 35.41 9.81 -2.05
N SER A 458 34.39 9.65 -1.20
CA SER A 458 34.57 9.38 0.23
C SER A 458 33.42 8.51 0.75
N PHE A 459 33.76 7.63 1.68
CA PHE A 459 32.84 6.78 2.43
C PHE A 459 32.80 7.13 3.93
N ALA A 460 33.40 8.27 4.32
CA ALA A 460 33.37 8.73 5.70
C ALA A 460 31.92 8.96 6.17
N PRO A 461 31.55 8.59 7.42
CA PRO A 461 30.19 8.73 7.90
C PRO A 461 29.66 10.16 7.73
N TRP A 462 28.50 10.29 7.09
CA TRP A 462 27.82 11.56 6.88
C TRP A 462 26.36 11.45 7.31
N SER A 463 25.86 12.40 8.08
CA SER A 463 24.47 12.37 8.55
C SER A 463 23.60 13.37 7.81
N GLU A 464 22.43 12.90 7.40
CA GLU A 464 21.36 13.71 6.84
C GLU A 464 20.17 13.70 7.78
N THR A 465 19.56 14.86 8.01
CA THR A 465 18.29 14.95 8.73
C THR A 465 17.18 15.19 7.72
N VAL A 466 16.35 14.18 7.50
CA VAL A 466 15.16 14.30 6.64
C VAL A 466 14.03 14.92 7.47
N ARG A 467 13.43 15.97 6.93
CA ARG A 467 12.38 16.77 7.58
C ARG A 467 11.16 16.88 6.67
N PHE A 468 10.03 17.24 7.25
CA PHE A 468 8.75 17.49 6.58
C PHE A 468 8.11 16.27 5.92
N ARG A 469 8.43 15.07 6.42
CA ARG A 469 7.85 13.80 5.99
C ARG A 469 7.14 13.15 7.17
N GLY A 470 5.95 12.60 6.92
CA GLY A 470 5.26 11.72 7.85
C GLY A 470 5.72 10.27 7.69
N GLU A 471 5.35 9.43 8.64
CA GLU A 471 5.56 7.98 8.49
C GLU A 471 4.77 7.47 7.26
N PRO A 472 5.33 6.56 6.45
CA PRO A 472 4.67 6.10 5.23
C PRO A 472 3.33 5.41 5.48
N TRP A 473 2.33 5.70 4.65
CA TRP A 473 1.05 5.00 4.73
C TRP A 473 1.15 3.63 4.05
N LEU A 474 1.00 2.55 4.83
CA LEU A 474 1.08 1.19 4.31
C LEU A 474 0.05 0.94 3.19
N PRO A 475 0.39 0.16 2.15
CA PRO A 475 -0.54 -0.15 1.05
C PRO A 475 -1.90 -0.70 1.51
N ASP A 476 -1.89 -1.56 2.54
CA ASP A 476 -3.10 -2.16 3.11
C ASP A 476 -3.98 -1.11 3.79
N LEU A 477 -3.38 -0.14 4.51
CA LEU A 477 -4.12 0.99 5.08
C LEU A 477 -4.75 1.83 3.97
N GLN A 478 -4.03 2.10 2.87
CA GLN A 478 -4.56 2.85 1.74
C GLN A 478 -5.75 2.12 1.06
N GLN A 479 -5.65 0.80 0.92
CA GLN A 479 -6.72 -0.01 0.36
C GLN A 479 -7.93 -0.04 1.30
N GLY A 480 -7.72 -0.27 2.59
CA GLY A 480 -8.78 -0.23 3.60
C GLY A 480 -9.47 1.13 3.68
N ALA A 481 -8.72 2.23 3.53
CA ALA A 481 -9.30 3.58 3.45
C ALA A 481 -10.27 3.75 2.28
N ARG A 482 -9.94 3.21 1.10
CA ARG A 482 -10.84 3.22 -0.06
C ARG A 482 -12.11 2.41 0.17
N ARG A 483 -11.99 1.24 0.81
CA ARG A 483 -13.15 0.40 1.16
C ARG A 483 -14.05 1.13 2.16
N LEU A 484 -13.47 1.67 3.21
CA LEU A 484 -14.19 2.46 4.22
C LEU A 484 -14.87 3.69 3.60
N GLN A 485 -14.20 4.41 2.68
CA GLN A 485 -14.78 5.53 1.94
C GLN A 485 -16.05 5.11 1.19
N ALA A 486 -16.01 3.97 0.51
CA ALA A 486 -17.16 3.44 -0.21
C ALA A 486 -18.29 3.06 0.76
N ASP A 487 -17.99 2.32 1.84
CA ASP A 487 -18.98 1.89 2.83
C ASP A 487 -19.69 3.10 3.50
N VAL A 488 -18.93 4.14 3.87
CA VAL A 488 -19.48 5.37 4.45
C VAL A 488 -20.32 6.14 3.42
N ASN A 489 -19.84 6.28 2.18
CA ASN A 489 -20.64 6.92 1.13
C ASN A 489 -21.94 6.18 0.85
N ASP A 490 -21.92 4.85 0.85
CA ASP A 490 -23.11 4.02 0.67
C ASP A 490 -24.08 4.18 1.85
N LEU A 491 -23.59 4.28 3.09
CA LEU A 491 -24.42 4.59 4.25
C LEU A 491 -25.06 5.98 4.13
N LEU A 492 -24.27 7.02 3.87
CA LEU A 492 -24.77 8.39 3.74
C LEU A 492 -25.76 8.53 2.58
N THR A 493 -25.50 7.85 1.47
CA THR A 493 -26.40 7.83 0.29
C THR A 493 -27.72 7.16 0.62
N ARG A 494 -27.70 5.98 1.27
CA ARG A 494 -28.91 5.28 1.70
C ARG A 494 -29.73 6.13 2.67
N ALA A 495 -29.09 6.72 3.67
CA ALA A 495 -29.75 7.60 4.63
C ALA A 495 -30.34 8.86 3.97
N HIS A 496 -29.63 9.46 3.01
CA HIS A 496 -30.13 10.59 2.23
C HIS A 496 -31.39 10.25 1.44
N PHE A 497 -31.40 9.11 0.73
CA PHE A 497 -32.57 8.64 0.00
C PHE A 497 -33.72 8.24 0.93
N ALA A 498 -33.42 7.63 2.08
CA ALA A 498 -34.42 7.33 3.10
C ALA A 498 -35.08 8.62 3.62
N GLY A 499 -34.29 9.66 3.93
CA GLY A 499 -34.80 10.96 4.38
C GLY A 499 -35.77 11.60 3.37
N LEU A 500 -35.43 11.56 2.07
CA LEU A 500 -36.30 12.03 0.99
C LEU A 500 -37.58 11.19 0.82
N ALA A 501 -37.56 9.92 1.20
CA ALA A 501 -38.72 9.03 1.13
C ALA A 501 -39.75 9.26 2.25
N PHE A 502 -39.43 10.04 3.30
CA PHE A 502 -40.27 10.22 4.49
C PHE A 502 -40.81 11.64 4.70
N THR A 503 -40.46 12.60 3.85
CA THR A 503 -40.90 14.00 3.96
C THR A 503 -41.75 14.46 2.77
N ASP A 504 -42.66 15.41 2.99
CA ASP A 504 -43.41 16.12 1.95
C ASP A 504 -42.52 17.20 1.32
N ALA A 505 -42.34 17.16 0.00
CA ALA A 505 -41.39 18.01 -0.71
C ALA A 505 -41.72 19.52 -0.66
N LEU A 506 -42.99 19.88 -0.40
CA LEU A 506 -43.43 21.27 -0.39
C LEU A 506 -43.35 21.90 1.03
N THR A 507 -43.69 21.14 2.07
CA THR A 507 -43.75 21.65 3.46
C THR A 507 -42.58 21.22 4.34
N GLY A 508 -41.84 20.16 3.98
CA GLY A 508 -40.80 19.56 4.81
C GLY A 508 -41.33 18.70 5.97
N LEU A 509 -42.65 18.60 6.12
CA LEU A 509 -43.30 17.76 7.14
C LEU A 509 -43.16 16.27 6.83
N ALA A 510 -43.50 15.41 7.80
CA ALA A 510 -43.62 13.97 7.55
C ALA A 510 -44.64 13.70 6.44
N ASN A 511 -44.33 12.78 5.52
CA ASN A 511 -45.27 12.34 4.49
C ASN A 511 -46.11 11.15 4.97
N ARG A 512 -46.98 10.65 4.08
CA ARG A 512 -47.86 9.50 4.36
C ARG A 512 -47.10 8.27 4.88
N VAL A 513 -45.95 7.95 4.30
CA VAL A 513 -45.18 6.76 4.69
C VAL A 513 -44.67 6.90 6.12
N ARG A 514 -44.11 8.06 6.47
CA ARG A 514 -43.61 8.34 7.83
C ARG A 514 -44.72 8.38 8.86
N LEU A 515 -45.89 8.90 8.50
CA LEU A 515 -47.07 8.91 9.37
C LEU A 515 -47.50 7.49 9.76
N HIS A 516 -47.64 6.58 8.80
CA HIS A 516 -48.06 5.21 9.08
C HIS A 516 -47.09 4.51 10.02
N GLN A 517 -45.78 4.62 9.77
CA GLN A 517 -44.75 4.05 10.64
C GLN A 517 -44.84 4.58 12.08
N PHE A 518 -44.99 5.90 12.24
CA PHE A 518 -45.10 6.52 13.56
C PHE A 518 -46.37 6.11 14.30
N LEU A 519 -47.49 5.95 13.59
CA LEU A 519 -48.75 5.47 14.15
C LEU A 519 -48.64 4.02 14.62
N ASP A 520 -48.01 3.14 13.84
CA ASP A 520 -47.77 1.74 14.23
C ASP A 520 -46.91 1.65 15.50
N GLU A 521 -45.81 2.41 15.55
CA GLU A 521 -44.94 2.50 16.73
C GLU A 521 -45.71 3.03 17.96
N SER A 522 -46.53 4.07 17.76
CA SER A 522 -47.26 4.75 18.83
C SER A 522 -48.43 3.95 19.37
N VAL A 523 -49.19 3.25 18.52
CA VAL A 523 -50.26 2.34 18.95
C VAL A 523 -49.67 1.15 19.70
N THR A 524 -48.57 0.58 19.22
CA THR A 524 -47.88 -0.52 19.91
C THR A 524 -47.42 -0.11 21.30
N ARG A 525 -46.83 1.09 21.42
CA ARG A 525 -46.43 1.66 22.71
C ARG A 525 -47.64 1.92 23.61
N ALA A 526 -48.68 2.58 23.10
CA ALA A 526 -49.91 2.88 23.83
C ALA A 526 -50.58 1.63 24.39
N ARG A 527 -50.61 0.54 23.59
CA ARG A 527 -51.12 -0.77 24.02
C ARG A 527 -50.33 -1.36 25.19
N ARG A 528 -48.99 -1.20 25.20
CA ARG A 528 -48.12 -1.71 26.28
C ARG A 528 -48.22 -0.88 27.56
N THR A 529 -48.35 0.43 27.45
CA THR A 529 -48.36 1.36 28.59
C THR A 529 -49.75 1.69 29.11
N GLY A 530 -50.81 1.27 28.40
CA GLY A 530 -52.19 1.65 28.70
C GLY A 530 -52.51 3.12 28.46
N SER A 531 -51.68 3.83 27.68
CA SER A 531 -51.86 5.27 27.41
C SER A 531 -52.75 5.53 26.19
N THR A 532 -53.34 6.71 26.11
CA THR A 532 -54.16 7.14 24.97
C THR A 532 -53.33 7.87 23.91
N LEU A 533 -53.71 7.68 22.64
CA LEU A 533 -53.18 8.38 21.47
C LEU A 533 -54.32 9.15 20.80
N ALA A 534 -54.10 10.39 20.38
CA ALA A 534 -55.05 11.13 19.57
C ALA A 534 -54.52 11.34 18.15
N VAL A 535 -55.39 11.14 17.16
CA VAL A 535 -55.13 11.44 15.75
C VAL A 535 -56.08 12.54 15.31
N TYR A 536 -55.54 13.68 14.91
CA TYR A 536 -56.29 14.79 14.36
C TYR A 536 -56.12 14.80 12.85
N PHE A 537 -57.23 14.82 12.11
CA PHE A 537 -57.26 14.97 10.67
C PHE A 537 -57.75 16.38 10.33
N LEU A 538 -56.95 17.13 9.58
CA LEU A 538 -57.17 18.53 9.26
C LEU A 538 -57.29 18.71 7.75
N ASP A 539 -58.23 19.52 7.31
CA ASP A 539 -58.41 19.95 5.92
C ASP A 539 -58.69 21.46 5.90
N LEU A 540 -58.03 22.19 4.99
CA LEU A 540 -58.17 23.65 4.91
C LEU A 540 -59.44 24.06 4.15
N ASP A 541 -60.29 24.85 4.81
CA ASP A 541 -61.55 25.27 4.23
C ASP A 541 -61.32 26.20 3.03
N GLY A 542 -61.88 25.83 1.87
CA GLY A 542 -61.85 26.67 0.67
C GLY A 542 -60.49 26.79 -0.02
N PHE A 543 -59.52 25.93 0.29
CA PHE A 543 -58.18 25.96 -0.32
C PHE A 543 -58.19 25.95 -1.85
N LYS A 544 -59.07 25.15 -2.46
CA LYS A 544 -59.24 25.12 -3.93
C LYS A 544 -59.64 26.49 -4.50
N ALA A 545 -60.56 27.21 -3.84
CA ALA A 545 -60.99 28.53 -4.30
C ALA A 545 -59.85 29.57 -4.19
N ILE A 546 -58.95 29.41 -3.21
CA ILE A 546 -57.76 30.24 -3.09
C ILE A 546 -56.80 29.97 -4.26
N ASN A 547 -56.56 28.69 -4.59
CA ASN A 547 -55.75 28.33 -5.75
C ASN A 547 -56.34 28.86 -7.06
N ASP A 548 -57.66 28.75 -7.24
CA ASP A 548 -58.34 29.21 -8.45
C ASP A 548 -58.30 30.74 -8.58
N ARG A 549 -58.30 31.48 -7.45
CA ARG A 549 -58.27 32.95 -7.41
C ARG A 549 -56.86 33.54 -7.52
N LEU A 550 -55.89 32.98 -6.81
CA LEU A 550 -54.55 33.57 -6.61
C LEU A 550 -53.41 32.75 -7.26
N GLY A 551 -53.73 31.58 -7.83
CA GLY A 551 -52.78 30.69 -8.47
C GLY A 551 -52.11 29.72 -7.50
N HIS A 552 -51.56 28.64 -8.06
CA HIS A 552 -50.93 27.55 -7.30
C HIS A 552 -49.72 28.00 -6.46
N HIS A 553 -48.95 28.99 -6.92
CA HIS A 553 -47.84 29.53 -6.12
C HIS A 553 -48.31 30.14 -4.79
N ALA A 554 -49.42 30.87 -4.79
CA ALA A 554 -50.00 31.42 -3.58
C ALA A 554 -50.54 30.31 -2.66
N GLY A 555 -51.11 29.24 -3.22
CA GLY A 555 -51.48 28.04 -2.47
C GLY A 555 -50.30 27.32 -1.82
N ASP A 556 -49.20 27.18 -2.54
CA ASP A 556 -47.96 26.58 -2.03
C ASP A 556 -47.37 27.40 -0.86
N GLU A 557 -47.36 28.73 -0.97
CA GLU A 557 -46.96 29.61 0.13
C GLU A 557 -47.90 29.48 1.33
N LEU A 558 -49.21 29.44 1.10
CA LEU A 558 -50.21 29.22 2.14
C LEU A 558 -49.93 27.91 2.90
N LEU A 559 -49.70 26.80 2.19
CA LEU A 559 -49.39 25.50 2.79
C LEU A 559 -48.11 25.53 3.63
N ARG A 560 -47.06 26.22 3.17
CA ARG A 560 -45.82 26.42 3.97
C ARG A 560 -46.04 27.27 5.21
N ILE A 561 -46.94 28.26 5.17
CA ILE A 561 -47.27 29.07 6.34
C ILE A 561 -48.09 28.25 7.35
N VAL A 562 -49.06 27.48 6.86
CA VAL A 562 -49.88 26.57 7.67
C VAL A 562 -49.01 25.53 8.36
N ALA A 563 -48.11 24.87 7.63
CA ALA A 563 -47.15 23.90 8.18
C ALA A 563 -46.36 24.51 9.35
N ARG A 564 -45.72 25.66 9.15
CA ARG A 564 -44.95 26.36 10.19
C ARG A 564 -45.79 26.77 11.40
N ARG A 565 -47.07 27.13 11.20
CA ARG A 565 -47.99 27.47 12.30
C ARG A 565 -48.33 26.23 13.12
N LEU A 566 -48.62 25.11 12.47
CA LEU A 566 -48.93 23.84 13.11
C LEU A 566 -47.72 23.26 13.85
N GLU A 567 -46.52 23.32 13.26
CA GLU A 567 -45.27 22.85 13.91
C GLU A 567 -45.03 23.51 15.27
N ARG A 568 -45.28 24.82 15.38
CA ARG A 568 -45.14 25.57 16.64
C ARG A 568 -46.11 25.12 17.74
N LEU A 569 -47.17 24.39 17.38
CA LEU A 569 -48.12 23.84 18.35
C LEU A 569 -47.64 22.48 18.90
N MET A 570 -46.72 21.81 18.20
CA MET A 570 -46.30 20.45 18.48
C MET A 570 -45.35 20.38 19.68
N ARG A 571 -45.45 19.28 20.43
CA ARG A 571 -44.49 18.92 21.48
C ARG A 571 -43.51 17.89 20.92
N ALA A 572 -42.36 17.71 21.58
CA ALA A 572 -41.35 16.74 21.17
C ALA A 572 -41.85 15.30 20.87
N PRO A 573 -42.86 14.72 21.59
CA PRO A 573 -43.37 13.39 21.28
C PRO A 573 -44.51 13.35 20.24
N ASP A 574 -44.97 14.49 19.74
CA ASP A 574 -46.06 14.58 18.78
C ASP A 574 -45.50 14.53 17.33
N LEU A 575 -46.29 14.06 16.36
CA LEU A 575 -45.92 14.08 14.93
C LEU A 575 -46.91 14.95 14.16
N LEU A 576 -46.38 15.81 13.28
CA LEU A 576 -47.16 16.52 12.26
C LEU A 576 -46.77 16.00 10.87
N ALA A 577 -47.76 15.60 10.09
CA ALA A 577 -47.60 15.08 8.75
C ALA A 577 -48.52 15.78 7.75
N ARG A 578 -48.14 15.78 6.47
CA ARG A 578 -48.99 16.21 5.36
C ARG A 578 -49.21 15.04 4.41
N LEU A 579 -50.47 14.74 4.10
CA LEU A 579 -50.83 13.61 3.23
C LEU A 579 -50.83 13.95 1.74
N GLY A 580 -51.03 15.23 1.42
CA GLY A 580 -51.16 15.76 0.07
C GLY A 580 -52.22 16.85 0.03
N GLY A 581 -52.20 17.72 -0.99
CA GLY A 581 -53.16 18.82 -1.09
C GLY A 581 -53.15 19.71 0.16
N ASP A 582 -54.30 19.90 0.77
CA ASP A 582 -54.58 20.67 1.97
C ASP A 582 -54.76 19.82 3.24
N GLU A 583 -54.47 18.52 3.17
CA GLU A 583 -54.68 17.58 4.27
C GLU A 583 -53.45 17.45 5.18
N PHE A 584 -53.64 17.71 6.47
CA PHE A 584 -52.62 17.56 7.51
C PHE A 584 -53.10 16.60 8.60
N ILE A 585 -52.16 15.87 9.21
CA ILE A 585 -52.43 14.98 10.33
C ILE A 585 -51.52 15.30 11.49
N ILE A 586 -52.10 15.42 12.68
CA ILE A 586 -51.36 15.52 13.93
C ILE A 586 -51.58 14.24 14.72
N VAL A 587 -50.50 13.63 15.21
CA VAL A 587 -50.54 12.49 16.11
C VAL A 587 -49.99 12.92 17.47
N GLN A 588 -50.82 12.84 18.49
CA GLN A 588 -50.50 13.26 19.85
C GLN A 588 -50.44 12.05 20.79
N ALA A 589 -49.24 11.71 21.26
CA ALA A 589 -49.01 10.59 22.17
C ALA A 589 -49.21 11.00 23.65
N GLY A 590 -49.68 10.05 24.46
CA GLY A 590 -49.80 10.24 25.92
C GLY A 590 -50.88 11.25 26.30
N LEU A 591 -52.04 11.19 25.63
CA LEU A 591 -53.19 12.00 26.02
C LEU A 591 -53.70 11.50 27.39
N GLY A 592 -53.89 12.40 28.35
CA GLY A 592 -54.45 12.06 29.66
C GLY A 592 -55.97 11.90 29.62
N GLU A 593 -56.68 13.01 29.36
CA GLU A 593 -58.14 13.05 29.29
C GLU A 593 -58.63 13.49 27.91
N ARG A 594 -59.84 13.06 27.52
CA ARG A 594 -60.49 13.45 26.27
C ARG A 594 -60.67 14.97 26.12
N SER A 595 -60.88 15.68 27.23
CA SER A 595 -60.98 17.14 27.31
C SER A 595 -59.71 17.86 26.81
N ALA A 596 -58.54 17.21 26.90
CA ALA A 596 -57.29 17.75 26.40
C ALA A 596 -57.23 17.74 24.87
N ALA A 597 -57.97 16.84 24.20
CA ALA A 597 -58.02 16.81 22.74
C ALA A 597 -58.76 18.03 22.17
N ASP A 598 -59.88 18.40 22.77
CA ASP A 598 -60.64 19.59 22.39
C ASP A 598 -59.83 20.88 22.57
N ALA A 599 -58.93 20.91 23.56
CA ALA A 599 -58.04 22.04 23.78
C ALA A 599 -57.05 22.24 22.61
N VAL A 600 -56.52 21.17 22.02
CA VAL A 600 -55.63 21.34 20.85
C VAL A 600 -56.41 21.70 19.59
N ILE A 601 -57.64 21.21 19.41
CA ILE A 601 -58.52 21.64 18.32
C ILE A 601 -58.74 23.17 18.38
N ARG A 602 -59.07 23.71 19.57
CA ARG A 602 -59.20 25.17 19.73
C ARG A 602 -57.91 25.94 19.41
N ARG A 603 -56.75 25.39 19.79
CA ARG A 603 -55.45 25.98 19.47
C ARG A 603 -55.16 25.96 17.96
N ILE A 604 -55.53 24.88 17.27
CA ILE A 604 -55.40 24.74 15.82
C ILE A 604 -56.24 25.80 15.12
N HIS A 605 -57.55 25.91 15.43
CA HIS A 605 -58.41 26.94 14.84
C HIS A 605 -57.90 28.36 15.14
N TRP A 606 -57.46 28.62 16.37
CA TRP A 606 -56.91 29.94 16.72
C TRP A 606 -55.65 30.27 15.92
N ALA A 607 -54.73 29.32 15.77
CA ALA A 607 -53.46 29.52 15.06
C ALA A 607 -53.67 29.70 13.56
N LEU A 608 -54.55 28.92 12.94
CA LEU A 608 -54.82 29.00 11.50
C LEU A 608 -55.74 30.18 11.13
N GLY A 609 -56.66 30.56 12.02
CA GLY A 609 -57.55 31.72 11.85
C GLY A 609 -56.87 33.10 12.00
N GLN A 610 -55.58 33.17 12.29
CA GLN A 610 -54.83 34.44 12.22
C GLN A 610 -54.66 34.86 10.75
N GLY A 611 -54.74 36.17 10.46
CA GLY A 611 -54.52 36.69 9.10
C GLY A 611 -53.20 36.21 8.47
N ILE A 612 -53.24 35.82 7.20
CA ILE A 612 -52.12 35.31 6.42
C ILE A 612 -51.87 36.30 5.27
N SER A 613 -50.66 36.83 5.20
CA SER A 613 -50.23 37.70 4.11
C SER A 613 -49.53 36.88 3.03
N ILE A 614 -50.02 36.96 1.79
CA ILE A 614 -49.40 36.31 0.61
C ILE A 614 -49.35 37.37 -0.50
N GLY A 615 -48.15 37.85 -0.81
CA GLY A 615 -47.97 39.06 -1.62
C GLY A 615 -48.66 40.26 -0.96
N ASP A 616 -49.52 40.95 -1.72
CA ASP A 616 -50.29 42.11 -1.26
C ASP A 616 -51.69 41.76 -0.69
N GLU A 617 -52.07 40.47 -0.69
CA GLU A 617 -53.38 40.01 -0.21
C GLU A 617 -53.32 39.58 1.27
N GLN A 618 -54.37 39.93 2.03
CA GLN A 618 -54.62 39.41 3.38
C GLN A 618 -55.75 38.38 3.33
N LEU A 619 -55.46 37.17 3.78
CA LEU A 619 -56.38 36.04 3.75
C LEU A 619 -56.61 35.52 5.16
N THR A 620 -57.79 34.97 5.40
CA THR A 620 -58.05 34.13 6.58
C THR A 620 -58.49 32.78 6.07
N VAL A 621 -57.93 31.71 6.64
CA VAL A 621 -58.21 30.34 6.21
C VAL A 621 -58.82 29.58 7.39
N GLY A 622 -59.99 29.00 7.14
CA GLY A 622 -60.63 28.06 8.05
C GLY A 622 -59.97 26.68 7.99
N VAL A 623 -60.26 25.84 8.96
CA VAL A 623 -59.80 24.45 8.98
C VAL A 623 -60.91 23.61 9.59
N SER A 624 -61.26 22.51 8.92
CA SER A 624 -62.12 21.47 9.47
C SER A 624 -61.25 20.46 10.19
N VAL A 625 -61.59 20.10 11.44
CA VAL A 625 -60.74 19.22 12.27
C VAL A 625 -61.54 18.06 12.85
N GLY A 626 -61.16 16.84 12.47
CA GLY A 626 -61.66 15.60 13.05
C GLY A 626 -60.65 15.01 14.03
N VAL A 627 -61.14 14.34 15.08
CA VAL A 627 -60.28 13.64 16.05
C VAL A 627 -60.78 12.22 16.28
N ALA A 628 -59.84 11.27 16.36
CA ALA A 628 -60.08 9.92 16.84
C ALA A 628 -59.05 9.53 17.91
N LEU A 629 -59.51 8.78 18.91
CA LEU A 629 -58.71 8.37 20.06
C LEU A 629 -58.50 6.86 20.11
N TYR A 630 -57.27 6.45 20.38
CA TYR A 630 -56.94 5.06 20.69
C TYR A 630 -56.99 4.83 22.22
N PRO A 631 -57.59 3.73 22.70
CA PRO A 631 -58.30 2.70 21.94
C PRO A 631 -59.82 2.94 21.81
N SER A 632 -60.36 4.08 22.28
CA SER A 632 -61.81 4.26 22.44
C SER A 632 -62.59 4.31 21.12
N ASP A 633 -62.03 4.93 20.09
CA ASP A 633 -62.69 5.15 18.80
C ASP A 633 -62.27 4.11 17.75
N ALA A 634 -61.06 3.56 17.89
CA ALA A 634 -60.53 2.44 17.10
C ALA A 634 -59.30 1.79 17.77
N ASP A 635 -59.04 0.52 17.44
CA ASP A 635 -57.95 -0.31 17.98
C ASP A 635 -56.78 -0.58 17.00
N SER A 636 -56.88 -0.03 15.78
CA SER A 636 -55.92 -0.16 14.68
C SER A 636 -55.64 1.19 14.03
N VAL A 637 -54.47 1.32 13.40
CA VAL A 637 -54.04 2.55 12.72
C VAL A 637 -55.03 2.97 11.63
N ASP A 638 -55.43 2.04 10.76
CA ASP A 638 -56.41 2.31 9.71
C ASP A 638 -57.80 2.64 10.26
N GLY A 639 -58.15 2.09 11.42
CA GLY A 639 -59.37 2.45 12.13
C GLY A 639 -59.34 3.90 12.63
N LEU A 640 -58.23 4.30 13.25
CA LEU A 640 -58.06 5.67 13.79
C LEU A 640 -58.09 6.71 12.67
N LEU A 641 -57.36 6.48 11.58
CA LEU A 641 -57.32 7.39 10.44
C LEU A 641 -58.71 7.55 9.81
N ARG A 642 -59.43 6.45 9.59
CA ARG A 642 -60.80 6.48 9.05
C ARG A 642 -61.79 7.21 9.97
N GLN A 643 -61.69 7.01 11.29
CA GLN A 643 -62.58 7.67 12.24
C GLN A 643 -62.28 9.17 12.36
N ALA A 644 -61.00 9.55 12.31
CA ALA A 644 -60.60 10.95 12.35
C ALA A 644 -61.05 11.69 11.07
N ASP A 645 -60.89 11.06 9.91
CA ASP A 645 -61.38 11.57 8.62
C ASP A 645 -62.92 11.71 8.61
N ALA A 646 -63.66 10.68 9.04
CA ALA A 646 -65.11 10.73 9.14
C ALA A 646 -65.62 11.78 10.17
N ALA A 647 -64.84 12.05 11.23
CA ALA A 647 -65.13 13.14 12.16
C ALA A 647 -64.90 14.52 11.51
N MET A 648 -63.81 14.68 10.75
CA MET A 648 -63.47 15.91 10.02
C MET A 648 -64.54 16.22 8.97
N TYR A 649 -64.99 15.23 8.20
CA TYR A 649 -66.02 15.44 7.18
C TYR A 649 -67.38 15.87 7.77
N ARG A 650 -67.70 15.44 9.01
CA ARG A 650 -68.91 15.91 9.71
C ARG A 650 -68.79 17.35 10.22
N ASP A 651 -67.58 17.77 10.55
CA ASP A 651 -67.27 19.15 10.96
C ASP A 651 -67.28 20.11 9.75
N LYS A 652 -66.93 19.60 8.56
CA LYS A 652 -66.96 20.31 7.28
C LYS A 652 -68.40 20.64 6.84
N GLY A 653 -68.96 21.70 7.41
CA GLY A 653 -70.30 22.22 7.09
C GLY A 653 -70.42 22.79 5.66
N PRO A 654 -71.65 23.02 5.15
CA PRO A 654 -71.84 23.62 3.82
C PRO A 654 -71.18 25.01 3.76
N LEU A 655 -70.30 25.21 2.77
CA LEU A 655 -69.59 26.48 2.48
C LEU A 655 -70.48 27.69 2.79
N ARG A 656 -70.15 28.45 3.84
CA ARG A 656 -70.73 29.79 4.03
C ARG A 656 -70.24 30.67 2.89
N ARG A 657 -71.11 30.87 1.89
CA ARG A 657 -70.95 31.97 0.93
C ARG A 657 -71.15 33.27 1.68
N GLU A 658 -70.07 33.94 2.04
CA GLU A 658 -70.13 35.36 2.39
C GLU A 658 -70.30 36.19 1.11
N ALA A 659 -71.18 37.19 1.21
CA ALA A 659 -71.74 38.01 0.13
C ALA A 659 -70.82 39.16 -0.30
#